data_AF-A0AAW1T5H6-F1
#
_entry.id   AF-A0AAW1T5H6-F1
#
_cell.length_a   1.000
_cell.length_b   1.000
_cell.length_c   1.000
_cell.angle_alpha   90.00
_cell.angle_beta   90.00
_cell.angle_gamma   90.00
#
_symmetry.space_group_name_H-M   'P 1'
#
loop_
_entity.id
_entity.type
_entity.pdbx_description
1 polymer ?
#
loop_
_entity_poly.entity_id
_entity_poly.type
_entity_poly.pdbx_seq_one_letter_code
_entity_poly.pdbx_strand_id
1 'polypeptide(L)'
;MAVYGLDDSDLDEFLESESSASENGSPALLLALQPKAAEPLQPLLTTVSLRGPDASHIGEAAQDACKIVPANRWGADTGWEGERTQAPKRFGSFIGDAELFDADLFGSPQQEASAMDAQQRLLLEGCWEALSHSSTAAGLTGDAAKGVAVTVGISYTEYYLNYRHQGLTAYTATSGTLSVVCGRLSFTLGLKGPSISIDTACSSSLVGAHIACTSFLSETCQRALVCGVNLTMRAETTAVLAKAGMLAQDGRCKTLDSSADGYMRGEACVVHLLETQMPDAGSPGKDSHALVIRGTSVNQDGRSSSLTAPNGPSQQAVIRSALGVSSISPGSISTLEMHGTGTSLGDPIEMGAAFAVLQVPHADAPQPLETQAAKSRLLHTEPAAGALGLACLVMRLGRAASHILPHLRMLNPHVAGLAQGLTRGPLGPKRGWFAARQPACQHEAGPEAHGGVSSFAYQGTNSHAVVRSRGVQVPIARQNWQWRRRRFWYQITCHPLLWAFSKLQGALGKLQVHVQCSLDRPTLSYLRDHRVLGRAMLPTSALLEAAGAAAMLLANLQDLAVEGHAARSLGVSNVILSGPAMLPNLSENGTSSLGPSSIRAQQSPARAVLDCTVDCIAGSAEVGTGNSMRPEAPGSWDSHAGSSPVMHGYLQSIHQPQHFTRHSSSGPGQSGMPIPRVEPQELLEIVSNVLGKEAAADEPLMEAGLDSIGAVELKNAVSAKFGVELPATVTFDYPSIAALATYLATRMAPMQESMYGAEDLCTPVPLERWDLQALSAEDDVLRSGMLRAAYFLGRVDLFDDGAFRQSKSEAVAMDPQTRVLLEQSFAALQDMKGGLAGTSPASTGVYVGCVWQEYALFLEHQNVKPTVSILTGSGFNFMIGRVSYTLGLQGPCIGMDTACSSSLVAAHLASTGLVNGESSSALAAGINLMLVPDTSINLARLGALSPDGHSKTFEASANGYARGEGCIVYGFARTRDAMQPGRQAEAVLLGSAYNQAGRSSGLTAPNGPAQTALVRTALRAAALRPQDLAFVSMHGTGTPLGDPIEVGALGQALAGTPKHFSRATLGSVKACYGHSEGSAGAHGALLALCLLQQQAAAPTMHLRNLNPYVEAAFADTKRACNASTTPPREVAPVLEEGLMAGVSSFGMSGVNAHGIFAKVPAGQQEAQAVRPVSERSMVLCCLERQQNAA
;
A
#
# COMPACT_ATOMS: atom_id res chain seq x y z
N MET A 1 33.98 12.46 -1.04
CA MET A 1 34.54 13.22 -2.18
C MET A 1 33.72 14.45 -2.53
N ALA A 2 32.45 14.37 -2.96
CA ALA A 2 31.63 15.59 -3.16
C ALA A 2 31.56 16.51 -1.92
N VAL A 3 31.61 15.93 -0.71
CA VAL A 3 31.66 16.63 0.59
C VAL A 3 33.00 17.38 0.85
N TYR A 4 34.09 17.04 0.15
CA TYR A 4 35.45 17.50 0.47
C TYR A 4 36.23 18.14 -0.69
N GLY A 5 35.80 17.99 -1.95
CA GLY A 5 36.41 18.66 -3.10
C GLY A 5 37.76 18.11 -3.59
N LEU A 6 38.19 16.96 -3.06
CA LEU A 6 39.42 16.25 -3.44
C LEU A 6 39.18 15.27 -4.61
N ASP A 7 40.21 15.04 -5.43
CA ASP A 7 40.19 14.05 -6.52
C ASP A 7 40.75 12.68 -6.09
N ASP A 8 40.72 11.70 -7.00
CA ASP A 8 41.18 10.33 -6.70
C ASP A 8 42.69 10.22 -6.45
N SER A 9 43.51 11.22 -6.82
CA SER A 9 44.96 11.23 -6.60
C SER A 9 45.36 11.81 -5.23
N ASP A 10 44.61 12.77 -4.70
CA ASP A 10 44.80 13.31 -3.34
C ASP A 10 44.65 12.22 -2.25
N LEU A 11 43.84 11.19 -2.53
CA LEU A 11 43.49 10.15 -1.56
C LEU A 11 44.60 9.09 -1.41
N ASP A 12 45.36 8.83 -2.47
CA ASP A 12 46.57 8.01 -2.40
C ASP A 12 47.70 8.76 -1.67
N GLU A 13 47.89 10.07 -1.91
CA GLU A 13 48.91 10.88 -1.20
C GLU A 13 48.61 10.98 0.31
N PHE A 14 47.33 11.10 0.69
CA PHE A 14 46.90 11.06 2.09
C PHE A 14 47.25 9.72 2.77
N LEU A 15 46.98 8.60 2.10
CA LEU A 15 47.23 7.25 2.63
C LEU A 15 48.72 6.87 2.64
N GLU A 16 49.53 7.37 1.71
CA GLU A 16 50.98 7.19 1.75
C GLU A 16 51.63 7.99 2.91
N SER A 17 51.08 9.15 3.26
CA SER A 17 51.63 9.99 4.34
C SER A 17 51.59 9.34 5.74
N GLU A 18 50.54 8.57 6.06
CA GLU A 18 50.41 7.87 7.36
C GLU A 18 51.45 6.74 7.55
N SER A 19 52.11 6.28 6.48
CA SER A 19 53.18 5.27 6.60
C SER A 19 54.44 5.74 7.33
N SER A 20 54.54 7.04 7.65
CA SER A 20 55.74 7.68 8.19
C SER A 20 55.61 8.26 9.62
N ALA A 21 54.41 8.26 10.22
CA ALA A 21 54.16 8.92 11.50
C ALA A 21 54.26 7.94 12.70
N SER A 22 55.31 8.10 13.51
CA SER A 22 55.56 7.30 14.71
C SER A 22 54.51 7.49 15.82
N GLU A 23 54.32 6.46 16.63
CA GLU A 23 53.53 6.39 17.87
C GLU A 23 53.48 7.71 18.68
N ASN A 24 52.38 8.47 18.54
CA ASN A 24 51.70 9.36 19.51
C ASN A 24 50.84 10.44 18.81
N GLY A 25 49.78 10.02 18.11
CA GLY A 25 48.81 10.93 17.48
C GLY A 25 47.73 11.44 18.45
N SER A 26 47.63 12.75 18.65
CA SER A 26 46.69 13.35 19.61
C SER A 26 45.20 13.28 19.18
N PRO A 27 44.23 13.35 20.12
CA PRO A 27 42.80 13.34 19.79
C PRO A 27 42.27 14.56 19.01
N ALA A 28 43.10 15.57 18.75
CA ALA A 28 42.66 16.86 18.22
C ALA A 28 42.31 16.84 16.72
N LEU A 29 42.91 15.97 15.91
CA LEU A 29 42.73 15.99 14.46
C LEU A 29 41.37 15.43 14.01
N LEU A 30 40.82 14.46 14.75
CA LEU A 30 39.47 13.90 14.50
C LEU A 30 38.34 14.89 14.77
N LEU A 31 38.59 15.93 15.59
CA LEU A 31 37.68 17.06 15.78
C LEU A 31 37.74 18.09 14.65
N ALA A 32 38.84 18.14 13.89
CA ALA A 32 39.00 19.05 12.75
C ALA A 32 38.33 18.54 11.46
N LEU A 33 37.99 17.24 11.39
CA LEU A 33 37.27 16.61 10.27
C LEU A 33 35.75 16.52 10.49
N GLN A 34 35.20 17.23 11.48
CA GLN A 34 33.76 17.47 11.48
C GLN A 34 33.39 18.20 10.17
N PRO A 35 32.41 17.70 9.39
CA PRO A 35 31.93 18.46 8.25
C PRO A 35 31.43 19.80 8.78
N LYS A 36 31.89 20.91 8.18
CA LYS A 36 31.13 22.17 8.27
C LYS A 36 29.70 21.81 7.93
N ALA A 37 28.76 22.07 8.83
CA ALA A 37 27.36 21.80 8.60
C ALA A 37 26.92 22.60 7.36
N ALA A 38 26.90 21.93 6.20
CA ALA A 38 26.32 22.48 4.99
C ALA A 38 24.87 22.79 5.32
N GLU A 39 24.36 23.94 4.85
CA GLU A 39 22.93 24.21 5.02
C GLU A 39 22.15 23.07 4.37
N PRO A 40 21.22 22.41 5.09
CA PRO A 40 20.52 21.25 4.57
C PRO A 40 19.77 21.61 3.30
N LEU A 41 19.88 20.77 2.27
CA LEU A 41 19.27 20.97 0.96
C LEU A 41 17.77 21.25 1.11
N GLN A 42 17.35 22.49 0.88
CA GLN A 42 15.97 22.91 1.10
C GLN A 42 15.06 22.37 -0.02
N PRO A 43 13.99 21.61 0.31
CA PRO A 43 13.06 21.09 -0.69
C PRO A 43 12.22 22.22 -1.29
N LEU A 44 12.44 22.52 -2.57
CA LEU A 44 11.70 23.51 -3.34
C LEU A 44 10.58 22.83 -4.13
N LEU A 45 9.35 23.34 -4.03
CA LEU A 45 8.27 22.92 -4.92
C LEU A 45 8.34 23.71 -6.24
N THR A 46 8.66 23.02 -7.34
CA THR A 46 8.86 23.67 -8.65
C THR A 46 7.69 23.50 -9.60
N THR A 47 6.87 22.46 -9.46
CA THR A 47 5.71 22.22 -10.34
C THR A 47 4.63 21.39 -9.63
N VAL A 48 3.36 21.65 -9.97
CA VAL A 48 2.22 20.82 -9.54
C VAL A 48 1.41 20.37 -10.77
N SER A 49 1.32 19.07 -11.06
CA SER A 49 0.21 18.53 -11.87
C SER A 49 -0.96 18.21 -10.95
N LEU A 50 -2.16 18.54 -11.41
CA LEU A 50 -3.38 18.43 -10.61
C LEU A 50 -4.59 18.11 -11.48
N ARG A 51 -5.10 16.90 -11.30
CA ARG A 51 -6.36 16.41 -11.86
C ARG A 51 -7.35 16.19 -10.72
N GLY A 52 -8.57 16.61 -10.96
CA GLY A 52 -9.64 16.59 -9.99
C GLY A 52 -10.95 17.01 -10.66
N PRO A 53 -12.04 17.07 -9.89
CA PRO A 53 -13.33 17.54 -10.39
C PRO A 53 -13.17 19.00 -10.85
N ASP A 54 -13.61 19.29 -12.08
CA ASP A 54 -13.56 20.60 -12.72
C ASP A 54 -12.20 21.31 -12.54
N ALA A 55 -11.12 20.56 -12.76
CA ALA A 55 -9.75 20.90 -12.39
C ALA A 55 -9.35 22.35 -12.71
N SER A 56 -9.80 22.89 -13.85
CA SER A 56 -9.62 24.29 -14.30
C SER A 56 -9.89 25.33 -13.19
N HIS A 57 -10.84 25.08 -12.30
CA HIS A 57 -11.35 26.03 -11.31
C HIS A 57 -10.88 25.78 -9.86
N ILE A 58 -9.94 24.86 -9.60
CA ILE A 58 -9.50 24.56 -8.22
C ILE A 58 -8.91 25.79 -7.49
N GLY A 59 -8.30 26.71 -8.24
CA GLY A 59 -7.81 28.00 -7.73
C GLY A 59 -8.87 29.11 -7.69
N GLU A 60 -10.15 28.80 -7.90
CA GLU A 60 -11.29 29.71 -7.73
C GLU A 60 -11.97 29.47 -6.38
N ALA A 61 -12.46 30.56 -5.79
CA ALA A 61 -12.77 30.58 -4.37
C ALA A 61 -14.08 29.88 -3.97
N ALA A 62 -14.99 29.57 -4.90
CA ALA A 62 -16.43 29.42 -4.58
C ALA A 62 -17.15 28.16 -5.12
N GLN A 63 -16.47 27.20 -5.74
CA GLN A 63 -17.14 26.02 -6.31
C GLN A 63 -17.39 24.91 -5.27
N ASP A 64 -18.58 24.33 -5.30
CA ASP A 64 -18.95 23.07 -4.64
C ASP A 64 -18.88 21.94 -5.69
N ALA A 65 -17.94 21.01 -5.51
CA ALA A 65 -17.70 19.92 -6.44
C ALA A 65 -18.54 18.67 -6.15
N CYS A 66 -19.48 18.73 -5.21
CA CYS A 66 -20.41 17.64 -4.90
C CYS A 66 -21.36 17.39 -6.09
N LYS A 67 -21.25 16.20 -6.70
CA LYS A 67 -22.05 15.73 -7.84
C LYS A 67 -22.67 14.38 -7.52
N ILE A 68 -23.67 13.97 -8.30
CA ILE A 68 -24.22 12.61 -8.23
C ILE A 68 -23.18 11.62 -8.79
N VAL A 69 -23.11 10.42 -8.21
CA VAL A 69 -22.29 9.29 -8.70
C VAL A 69 -22.50 9.09 -10.21
N PRO A 70 -21.43 9.16 -11.03
CA PRO A 70 -21.50 8.89 -12.47
C PRO A 70 -21.90 7.44 -12.77
N ALA A 71 -22.70 7.26 -13.82
CA ALA A 71 -23.21 5.95 -14.21
C ALA A 71 -22.15 4.97 -14.75
N ASN A 72 -20.95 5.47 -15.11
CA ASN A 72 -19.77 4.65 -15.43
C ASN A 72 -19.01 4.14 -14.18
N ARG A 73 -19.46 4.49 -12.96
CA ARG A 73 -18.97 3.94 -11.69
C ARG A 73 -19.95 2.88 -11.17
N TRP A 74 -21.14 3.29 -10.74
CA TRP A 74 -22.26 2.40 -10.38
C TRP A 74 -23.60 3.14 -10.48
N GLY A 75 -24.72 2.41 -10.44
CA GLY A 75 -26.05 3.00 -10.48
C GLY A 75 -26.39 3.74 -9.19
N ALA A 76 -26.49 5.07 -9.22
CA ALA A 76 -26.91 5.86 -8.05
C ALA A 76 -28.36 5.56 -7.59
N ASP A 77 -29.16 4.90 -8.43
CA ASP A 77 -30.52 4.41 -8.14
C ASP A 77 -30.60 2.89 -7.92
N THR A 78 -29.55 2.12 -8.19
CA THR A 78 -29.54 0.68 -7.87
C THR A 78 -29.28 0.52 -6.39
N GLY A 79 -30.31 0.18 -5.62
CA GLY A 79 -30.20 -0.05 -4.18
C GLY A 79 -29.31 -1.25 -3.86
N TRP A 80 -28.57 -1.14 -2.75
CA TRP A 80 -27.89 -2.27 -2.12
C TRP A 80 -28.93 -3.19 -1.46
N GLU A 81 -28.62 -4.48 -1.32
CA GLU A 81 -29.61 -5.51 -0.97
C GLU A 81 -30.36 -5.25 0.36
N GLY A 82 -31.67 -5.53 0.36
CA GLY A 82 -32.47 -5.74 1.58
C GLY A 82 -32.98 -4.48 2.30
N GLU A 83 -32.24 -3.38 2.31
CA GLU A 83 -32.58 -2.18 3.11
C GLU A 83 -33.19 -1.05 2.27
N ARG A 84 -34.50 -1.14 1.99
CA ARG A 84 -35.28 -0.06 1.32
C ARG A 84 -35.35 1.27 2.11
N THR A 85 -34.81 1.33 3.32
CA THR A 85 -35.02 2.41 4.30
C THR A 85 -33.88 3.41 4.42
N GLN A 86 -32.70 3.14 3.84
CA GLN A 86 -31.63 4.13 3.71
C GLN A 86 -31.33 4.36 2.23
N ALA A 87 -31.49 5.60 1.76
CA ALA A 87 -31.09 5.94 0.40
C ALA A 87 -29.57 5.71 0.25
N PRO A 88 -29.09 5.10 -0.85
CA PRO A 88 -27.66 5.02 -1.10
C PRO A 88 -27.08 6.43 -1.11
N LYS A 89 -25.87 6.61 -0.57
CA LYS A 89 -25.13 7.87 -0.64
C LYS A 89 -24.83 8.14 -2.11
N ARG A 90 -25.69 8.95 -2.74
CA ARG A 90 -25.69 9.26 -4.18
C ARG A 90 -24.63 10.28 -4.58
N PHE A 91 -23.90 10.82 -3.63
CA PHE A 91 -23.04 11.99 -3.82
C PHE A 91 -21.56 11.62 -3.69
N GLY A 92 -20.73 12.45 -4.29
CA GLY A 92 -19.28 12.39 -4.22
C GLY A 92 -18.68 13.46 -5.13
N SER A 93 -17.37 13.42 -5.34
CA SER A 93 -16.72 14.28 -6.31
C SER A 93 -15.79 13.44 -7.18
N PHE A 94 -15.96 13.51 -8.50
CA PHE A 94 -15.42 12.51 -9.43
C PHE A 94 -14.57 13.15 -10.52
N ILE A 95 -13.46 12.49 -10.87
CA ILE A 95 -12.66 12.76 -12.05
C ILE A 95 -13.43 12.27 -13.28
N GLY A 96 -13.76 13.22 -14.16
CA GLY A 96 -14.23 12.92 -15.51
C GLY A 96 -13.15 12.24 -16.33
N ASP A 97 -13.56 11.42 -17.29
CA ASP A 97 -12.68 10.73 -18.24
C ASP A 97 -11.63 9.79 -17.58
N ALA A 98 -11.91 9.23 -16.40
CA ALA A 98 -11.03 8.25 -15.75
C ALA A 98 -10.87 6.94 -16.56
N GLU A 99 -11.81 6.68 -17.47
CA GLU A 99 -11.71 5.64 -18.49
C GLU A 99 -10.72 5.96 -19.62
N LEU A 100 -10.25 7.21 -19.77
CA LEU A 100 -9.39 7.60 -20.88
C LEU A 100 -7.90 7.59 -20.48
N PHE A 101 -7.04 7.06 -21.36
CA PHE A 101 -5.59 7.03 -21.17
C PHE A 101 -4.82 7.02 -22.50
N ASP A 102 -3.66 7.70 -22.57
CA ASP A 102 -2.75 7.69 -23.73
C ASP A 102 -1.75 6.52 -23.67
N ALA A 103 -2.25 5.30 -23.89
CA ALA A 103 -1.43 4.09 -23.80
C ALA A 103 -0.28 4.04 -24.82
N ASP A 104 -0.43 4.68 -25.98
CA ASP A 104 0.59 4.76 -27.03
C ASP A 104 1.83 5.54 -26.53
N LEU A 105 1.64 6.66 -25.82
CA LEU A 105 2.74 7.46 -25.27
C LEU A 105 3.60 6.68 -24.27
N PHE A 106 2.96 5.90 -23.41
CA PHE A 106 3.63 5.12 -22.36
C PHE A 106 4.06 3.72 -22.81
N GLY A 107 3.86 3.37 -24.09
CA GLY A 107 4.23 2.06 -24.64
C GLY A 107 3.49 0.89 -23.98
N SER A 108 2.27 1.11 -23.49
CA SER A 108 1.46 0.10 -22.81
C SER A 108 0.58 -0.65 -23.81
N PRO A 109 0.69 -1.99 -23.95
CA PRO A 109 -0.21 -2.79 -24.80
C PRO A 109 -1.68 -2.60 -24.40
N GLN A 110 -2.60 -2.71 -25.36
CA GLN A 110 -4.03 -2.46 -25.12
C GLN A 110 -4.63 -3.34 -23.99
N GLN A 111 -4.23 -4.61 -23.92
CA GLN A 111 -4.65 -5.53 -22.86
C GLN A 111 -4.11 -5.09 -21.49
N GLU A 112 -2.84 -4.70 -21.39
CA GLU A 112 -2.25 -4.21 -20.14
C GLU A 112 -2.92 -2.91 -19.68
N ALA A 113 -3.09 -1.92 -20.58
CA ALA A 113 -3.75 -0.66 -20.27
C ALA A 113 -5.24 -0.83 -19.85
N SER A 114 -5.89 -1.90 -20.32
CA SER A 114 -7.26 -2.26 -19.92
C SER A 114 -7.32 -2.89 -18.52
N ALA A 115 -6.32 -3.70 -18.15
CA ALA A 115 -6.21 -4.27 -16.81
C ALA A 115 -5.74 -3.24 -15.78
N MET A 116 -4.78 -2.39 -16.15
CA MET A 116 -4.11 -1.40 -15.30
C MET A 116 -5.12 -0.51 -14.55
N ASP A 117 -4.98 -0.47 -13.22
CA ASP A 117 -5.82 0.37 -12.36
C ASP A 117 -5.79 1.84 -12.83
N ALA A 118 -6.96 2.45 -12.93
CA ALA A 118 -7.11 3.81 -13.44
C ALA A 118 -6.30 4.86 -12.63
N GLN A 119 -5.99 4.59 -11.36
CA GLN A 119 -5.11 5.42 -10.54
C GLN A 119 -3.67 5.43 -11.08
N GLN A 120 -3.14 4.29 -11.55
CA GLN A 120 -1.81 4.21 -12.17
C GLN A 120 -1.76 5.01 -13.48
N ARG A 121 -2.83 4.95 -14.28
CA ARG A 121 -2.95 5.68 -15.55
C ARG A 121 -2.98 7.20 -15.34
N LEU A 122 -3.75 7.66 -14.37
CA LEU A 122 -3.79 9.08 -13.99
C LEU A 122 -2.43 9.57 -13.46
N LEU A 123 -1.74 8.76 -12.66
CA LEU A 123 -0.40 9.09 -12.14
C LEU A 123 0.67 9.13 -13.24
N LEU A 124 0.64 8.22 -14.22
CA LEU A 124 1.57 8.23 -15.37
C LEU A 124 1.45 9.54 -16.14
N GLU A 125 0.23 9.95 -16.48
CA GLU A 125 0.01 11.22 -17.17
C GLU A 125 0.35 12.45 -16.28
N GLY A 126 0.01 12.43 -14.99
CA GLY A 126 0.32 13.53 -14.06
C GLY A 126 1.81 13.70 -13.78
N CYS A 127 2.56 12.60 -13.69
CA CYS A 127 4.02 12.63 -13.54
C CYS A 127 4.70 13.12 -14.82
N TRP A 128 4.22 12.69 -15.99
CA TRP A 128 4.68 13.21 -17.29
C TRP A 128 4.44 14.72 -17.40
N GLU A 129 3.25 15.20 -17.01
CA GLU A 129 2.94 16.64 -16.96
C GLU A 129 3.89 17.40 -16.04
N ALA A 130 4.08 16.93 -14.80
CA ALA A 130 4.94 17.61 -13.82
C ALA A 130 6.40 17.70 -14.28
N LEU A 131 6.94 16.60 -14.80
CA LEU A 131 8.32 16.55 -15.31
C LEU A 131 8.52 17.39 -16.57
N SER A 132 7.54 17.43 -17.48
CA SER A 132 7.61 18.18 -18.75
C SER A 132 7.56 19.70 -18.59
N HIS A 133 7.13 20.21 -17.42
CA HIS A 133 7.08 21.64 -17.12
C HIS A 133 8.30 22.17 -16.35
N SER A 134 9.22 21.29 -15.89
CA SER A 134 10.49 21.75 -15.30
C SER A 134 11.30 22.52 -16.34
N SER A 135 11.96 23.61 -15.93
CA SER A 135 12.89 24.36 -16.80
C SER A 135 14.10 23.54 -17.27
N THR A 136 14.29 22.34 -16.71
CA THR A 136 15.27 21.33 -17.15
C THR A 136 14.74 20.34 -18.19
N ALA A 137 13.52 20.53 -18.72
CA ALA A 137 12.83 19.61 -19.65
C ALA A 137 13.46 19.45 -21.06
N ALA A 138 14.75 19.78 -21.23
CA ALA A 138 15.56 19.37 -22.38
C ALA A 138 15.88 17.85 -22.33
N GLY A 139 14.83 17.03 -22.28
CA GLY A 139 14.88 15.57 -22.25
C GLY A 139 15.33 14.98 -20.91
N LEU A 140 14.42 14.24 -20.24
CA LEU A 140 14.81 13.28 -19.19
C LEU A 140 15.55 12.10 -19.81
N THR A 141 16.81 12.34 -20.16
CA THR A 141 17.72 11.35 -20.75
C THR A 141 19.05 11.40 -20.01
N GLY A 142 19.70 10.25 -19.86
CA GLY A 142 20.96 10.14 -19.12
C GLY A 142 20.82 10.49 -17.64
N ASP A 143 21.68 11.37 -17.16
CA ASP A 143 21.91 11.60 -15.72
C ASP A 143 20.76 12.34 -15.03
N ALA A 144 19.95 13.09 -15.77
CA ALA A 144 18.80 13.81 -15.23
C ALA A 144 17.75 12.90 -14.53
N ALA A 145 17.66 11.62 -14.92
CA ALA A 145 16.75 10.64 -14.31
C ALA A 145 17.38 9.86 -13.13
N LYS A 146 18.70 10.01 -12.91
CA LYS A 146 19.38 9.45 -11.73
C LYS A 146 19.01 10.30 -10.51
N GLY A 147 18.54 9.67 -9.42
CA GLY A 147 18.23 10.38 -8.18
C GLY A 147 16.90 11.17 -8.17
N VAL A 148 15.96 10.84 -9.05
CA VAL A 148 14.54 11.26 -8.91
C VAL A 148 13.81 10.21 -8.07
N ALA A 149 13.38 10.58 -6.85
CA ALA A 149 12.56 9.75 -5.98
C ALA A 149 11.07 9.78 -6.40
N VAL A 150 10.30 8.77 -5.99
CA VAL A 150 8.86 8.66 -6.23
C VAL A 150 8.17 8.19 -4.96
N THR A 151 7.30 9.02 -4.38
CA THR A 151 6.46 8.65 -3.23
C THR A 151 5.01 8.73 -3.64
N VAL A 152 4.23 7.68 -3.40
CA VAL A 152 2.81 7.62 -3.81
C VAL A 152 1.92 7.32 -2.62
N GLY A 153 1.13 8.31 -2.18
CA GLY A 153 0.00 8.08 -1.29
C GLY A 153 -1.18 7.50 -2.06
N ILE A 154 -1.50 6.24 -1.82
CA ILE A 154 -2.58 5.51 -2.50
C ILE A 154 -3.18 4.44 -1.57
N SER A 155 -4.48 4.23 -1.67
CA SER A 155 -5.22 3.18 -0.96
C SER A 155 -6.33 2.64 -1.87
N TYR A 156 -6.84 1.44 -1.56
CA TYR A 156 -7.95 0.76 -2.26
C TYR A 156 -7.73 0.53 -3.77
N THR A 157 -7.55 -0.74 -4.16
CA THR A 157 -7.43 -1.16 -5.57
C THR A 157 -8.77 -1.69 -6.09
N GLU A 158 -9.82 -0.89 -5.89
CA GLU A 158 -11.21 -1.21 -6.22
C GLU A 158 -11.41 -1.53 -7.72
N TYR A 159 -10.58 -0.96 -8.62
CA TYR A 159 -10.62 -1.27 -10.05
C TYR A 159 -10.29 -2.74 -10.32
N TYR A 160 -9.25 -3.27 -9.69
CA TYR A 160 -8.81 -4.65 -9.84
C TYR A 160 -9.87 -5.65 -9.36
N LEU A 161 -10.51 -5.37 -8.21
CA LEU A 161 -11.58 -6.20 -7.65
C LEU A 161 -12.78 -6.33 -8.61
N ASN A 162 -13.02 -5.31 -9.45
CA ASN A 162 -14.06 -5.40 -10.48
C ASN A 162 -13.54 -5.98 -11.80
N TYR A 163 -12.28 -5.69 -12.19
CA TYR A 163 -11.69 -6.16 -13.44
C TYR A 163 -11.48 -7.68 -13.48
N ARG A 164 -11.09 -8.31 -12.38
CA ARG A 164 -10.82 -9.77 -12.31
C ARG A 164 -11.98 -10.65 -12.80
N HIS A 165 -13.21 -10.16 -12.73
CA HIS A 165 -14.40 -10.87 -13.22
C HIS A 165 -14.45 -11.00 -14.76
N GLN A 166 -13.59 -10.27 -15.49
CA GLN A 166 -13.39 -10.41 -16.94
C GLN A 166 -12.42 -11.56 -17.30
N GLY A 167 -11.86 -12.27 -16.30
CA GLY A 167 -10.86 -13.32 -16.47
C GLY A 167 -9.43 -12.86 -16.15
N LEU A 168 -8.61 -13.80 -15.67
CA LEU A 168 -7.23 -13.52 -15.25
C LEU A 168 -6.26 -13.59 -16.45
N THR A 169 -5.27 -12.70 -16.49
CA THR A 169 -4.25 -12.60 -17.54
C THR A 169 -2.87 -12.45 -16.91
N ALA A 170 -1.79 -12.51 -17.70
CA ALA A 170 -0.43 -12.23 -17.20
C ALA A 170 -0.29 -10.81 -16.59
N TYR A 171 -1.14 -9.85 -17.01
CA TYR A 171 -1.16 -8.48 -16.49
C TYR A 171 -1.94 -8.34 -15.18
N THR A 172 -2.71 -9.35 -14.77
CA THR A 172 -3.57 -9.27 -13.58
C THR A 172 -2.77 -9.15 -12.28
N ALA A 173 -1.58 -9.74 -12.20
CA ALA A 173 -0.67 -9.56 -11.06
C ALA A 173 -0.03 -8.15 -11.00
N THR A 174 0.06 -7.44 -12.13
CA THR A 174 0.65 -6.09 -12.23
C THR A 174 -0.38 -4.97 -12.42
N SER A 175 -1.68 -5.31 -12.36
CA SER A 175 -2.76 -4.34 -12.54
C SER A 175 -3.18 -3.62 -11.25
N GLY A 176 -3.17 -4.32 -10.11
CA GLY A 176 -3.83 -3.89 -8.87
C GLY A 176 -3.00 -3.94 -7.59
N THR A 177 -1.68 -4.12 -7.68
CA THR A 177 -0.76 -4.19 -6.52
C THR A 177 -0.15 -2.81 -6.24
N LEU A 178 -0.10 -2.36 -4.99
CA LEU A 178 0.27 -0.98 -4.65
C LEU A 178 1.74 -0.66 -5.02
N SER A 179 2.67 -1.59 -4.79
CA SER A 179 4.08 -1.48 -5.18
C SER A 179 4.32 -1.37 -6.68
N VAL A 180 3.38 -1.86 -7.50
CA VAL A 180 3.46 -1.70 -8.96
C VAL A 180 3.14 -0.26 -9.36
N VAL A 181 2.43 0.51 -8.54
CA VAL A 181 2.13 1.93 -8.82
C VAL A 181 3.43 2.75 -8.87
N CYS A 182 4.21 2.78 -7.79
CA CYS A 182 5.48 3.52 -7.76
C CYS A 182 6.51 2.91 -8.73
N GLY A 183 6.58 1.59 -8.83
CA GLY A 183 7.49 0.89 -9.73
C GLY A 183 7.21 1.12 -11.21
N ARG A 184 5.93 1.18 -11.62
CA ARG A 184 5.53 1.49 -13.01
C ARG A 184 5.83 2.94 -13.39
N LEU A 185 5.66 3.89 -12.47
CA LEU A 185 6.09 5.27 -12.68
C LEU A 185 7.60 5.34 -12.92
N SER A 186 8.40 4.73 -12.03
CA SER A 186 9.86 4.69 -12.16
C SER A 186 10.34 3.94 -13.41
N PHE A 187 9.73 2.81 -13.76
CA PHE A 187 10.05 2.03 -14.96
C PHE A 187 9.75 2.80 -16.25
N THR A 188 8.53 3.30 -16.40
CA THR A 188 8.08 3.96 -17.64
C THR A 188 8.83 5.27 -17.89
N LEU A 189 9.04 6.06 -16.83
CA LEU A 189 9.70 7.37 -16.88
C LEU A 189 11.23 7.29 -16.67
N GLY A 190 11.79 6.10 -16.41
CA GLY A 190 13.24 5.86 -16.29
C GLY A 190 13.88 6.33 -14.97
N LEU A 191 13.09 6.62 -13.94
CA LEU A 191 13.51 7.22 -12.67
C LEU A 191 14.19 6.18 -11.76
N LYS A 192 15.34 6.53 -11.17
CA LYS A 192 16.19 5.57 -10.41
C LYS A 192 16.37 5.87 -8.92
N GLY A 193 15.72 6.92 -8.41
CA GLY A 193 15.79 7.25 -6.98
C GLY A 193 14.96 6.30 -6.11
N PRO A 194 14.91 6.57 -4.78
CA PRO A 194 14.02 5.91 -3.85
C PRO A 194 12.56 5.89 -4.34
N SER A 195 11.88 4.74 -4.33
CA SER A 195 10.52 4.61 -4.86
C SER A 195 9.63 3.77 -3.95
N ILE A 196 8.45 4.29 -3.57
CA ILE A 196 7.61 3.72 -2.50
C ILE A 196 6.11 4.08 -2.67
N SER A 197 5.24 3.10 -2.44
CA SER A 197 3.79 3.30 -2.27
C SER A 197 3.42 3.20 -0.79
N ILE A 198 2.55 4.10 -0.33
CA ILE A 198 2.24 4.35 1.09
C ILE A 198 0.72 4.35 1.28
N ASP A 199 0.24 3.58 2.27
CA ASP A 199 -1.12 3.68 2.80
C ASP A 199 -1.08 3.92 4.32
N THR A 200 -1.39 5.15 4.70
CA THR A 200 -1.73 5.55 6.06
C THR A 200 -3.13 6.18 6.09
N ALA A 201 -4.03 5.78 5.17
CA ALA A 201 -5.30 6.43 4.88
C ALA A 201 -5.13 7.92 4.55
N CYS A 202 -5.86 8.81 5.21
CA CYS A 202 -5.98 10.22 4.83
C CYS A 202 -4.69 11.05 4.91
N SER A 203 -3.64 10.55 5.56
CA SER A 203 -2.32 11.21 5.65
C SER A 203 -1.31 10.75 4.59
N SER A 204 -1.62 9.72 3.79
CA SER A 204 -0.65 8.98 2.95
C SER A 204 0.25 9.88 2.08
N SER A 205 -0.34 10.81 1.32
CA SER A 205 0.43 11.71 0.45
C SER A 205 1.30 12.73 1.20
N LEU A 206 0.94 13.11 2.43
CA LEU A 206 1.76 14.02 3.25
C LEU A 206 2.86 13.25 4.03
N VAL A 207 2.61 11.99 4.39
CA VAL A 207 3.67 11.04 4.81
C VAL A 207 4.66 10.80 3.67
N GLY A 208 4.19 10.70 2.41
CA GLY A 208 5.04 10.68 1.23
C GLY A 208 5.90 11.95 1.09
N ALA A 209 5.31 13.14 1.30
CA ALA A 209 6.06 14.40 1.31
C ALA A 209 7.16 14.42 2.39
N HIS A 210 6.87 13.87 3.58
CA HIS A 210 7.84 13.74 4.66
C HIS A 210 8.99 12.78 4.29
N ILE A 211 8.70 11.59 3.73
CA ILE A 211 9.72 10.63 3.26
C ILE A 211 10.59 11.24 2.13
N ALA A 212 10.00 12.03 1.23
CA ALA A 212 10.78 12.77 0.23
C ALA A 212 11.70 13.82 0.88
N CYS A 213 11.23 14.55 1.90
CA CYS A 213 12.04 15.51 2.64
C CYS A 213 13.21 14.83 3.39
N THR A 214 12.99 13.69 4.05
CA THR A 214 14.08 12.95 4.71
C THR A 214 15.05 12.30 3.70
N SER A 215 14.57 11.96 2.50
CA SER A 215 15.42 11.51 1.38
C SER A 215 16.34 12.62 0.85
N PHE A 216 15.89 13.89 0.85
CA PHE A 216 16.75 15.05 0.56
C PHE A 216 17.79 15.31 1.67
N LEU A 217 17.37 15.24 2.94
CA LEU A 217 18.28 15.42 4.09
C LEU A 217 19.38 14.34 4.18
N SER A 218 19.12 13.14 3.63
CA SER A 218 20.08 12.04 3.54
C SER A 218 20.88 12.03 2.23
N GLU A 219 20.68 13.02 1.34
CA GLU A 219 21.30 13.13 0.01
C GLU A 219 21.05 11.91 -0.91
N THR A 220 20.00 11.12 -0.64
CA THR A 220 19.65 9.92 -1.44
C THR A 220 18.92 10.27 -2.75
N CYS A 221 18.38 11.48 -2.85
CA CYS A 221 17.82 12.05 -4.07
C CYS A 221 18.08 13.56 -4.15
N GLN A 222 18.00 14.12 -5.36
CA GLN A 222 18.04 15.57 -5.61
C GLN A 222 16.69 16.10 -6.10
N ARG A 223 15.81 15.20 -6.57
CA ARG A 223 14.45 15.51 -6.98
C ARG A 223 13.48 14.44 -6.49
N ALA A 224 12.23 14.78 -6.28
CA ALA A 224 11.19 13.84 -5.86
C ALA A 224 9.84 14.18 -6.49
N LEU A 225 9.16 13.14 -6.98
CA LEU A 225 7.73 13.19 -7.25
C LEU A 225 6.98 12.78 -5.99
N VAL A 226 6.20 13.70 -5.44
CA VAL A 226 5.31 13.45 -4.29
C VAL A 226 3.89 13.40 -4.80
N CYS A 227 3.33 12.19 -4.84
CA CYS A 227 2.07 11.88 -5.47
C CYS A 227 0.99 11.53 -4.44
N GLY A 228 -0.26 11.87 -4.76
CA GLY A 228 -1.44 11.39 -4.05
C GLY A 228 -2.56 11.12 -5.04
N VAL A 229 -3.16 9.94 -5.01
CA VAL A 229 -4.27 9.56 -5.91
C VAL A 229 -5.39 8.83 -5.16
N ASN A 230 -6.64 9.14 -5.51
CA ASN A 230 -7.83 8.41 -5.08
C ASN A 230 -8.85 8.33 -6.22
N LEU A 231 -9.38 7.14 -6.47
CA LEU A 231 -10.57 6.92 -7.30
C LEU A 231 -11.62 6.11 -6.52
N THR A 232 -12.89 6.45 -6.72
CA THR A 232 -14.04 5.81 -6.07
C THR A 232 -14.78 4.98 -7.10
N MET A 233 -14.62 3.66 -7.03
CA MET A 233 -15.04 2.70 -8.07
C MET A 233 -16.14 1.75 -7.59
N ARG A 234 -16.27 1.53 -6.28
CA ARG A 234 -17.23 0.58 -5.69
C ARG A 234 -18.26 1.25 -4.77
N ALA A 235 -19.50 0.77 -4.88
CA ALA A 235 -20.61 1.18 -4.03
C ALA A 235 -20.46 0.65 -2.60
N GLU A 236 -19.88 -0.55 -2.44
CA GLU A 236 -19.78 -1.27 -1.17
C GLU A 236 -18.95 -0.49 -0.14
N THR A 237 -17.76 -0.02 -0.53
CA THR A 237 -16.88 0.80 0.33
C THR A 237 -17.62 2.05 0.82
N THR A 238 -18.33 2.73 -0.07
CA THR A 238 -19.11 3.93 0.24
C THR A 238 -20.30 3.61 1.16
N ALA A 239 -20.94 2.46 0.99
CA ALA A 239 -22.02 1.99 1.85
C ALA A 239 -21.52 1.61 3.26
N VAL A 240 -20.36 0.96 3.39
CA VAL A 240 -19.78 0.61 4.69
C VAL A 240 -19.31 1.87 5.44
N LEU A 241 -18.70 2.84 4.76
CA LEU A 241 -18.36 4.15 5.36
C LEU A 241 -19.61 4.92 5.81
N ALA A 242 -20.74 4.79 5.08
CA ALA A 242 -22.02 5.34 5.52
C ALA A 242 -22.55 4.62 6.78
N LYS A 243 -22.48 3.28 6.83
CA LYS A 243 -22.86 2.48 8.01
C LYS A 243 -21.95 2.71 9.22
N ALA A 244 -20.69 3.07 9.00
CA ALA A 244 -19.74 3.50 10.03
C ALA A 244 -20.06 4.91 10.58
N GLY A 245 -21.06 5.61 10.04
CA GLY A 245 -21.42 6.97 10.46
C GLY A 245 -20.44 8.05 10.00
N MET A 246 -19.51 7.74 9.09
CA MET A 246 -18.46 8.67 8.66
C MET A 246 -18.93 9.67 7.59
N LEU A 247 -19.99 9.34 6.84
CA LEU A 247 -20.42 10.11 5.67
C LEU A 247 -21.61 11.05 5.95
N ALA A 248 -21.44 12.34 5.64
CA ALA A 248 -22.43 13.41 5.74
C ALA A 248 -23.75 13.07 5.02
N GLN A 249 -24.89 13.48 5.57
CA GLN A 249 -26.21 13.13 5.00
C GLN A 249 -26.51 13.84 3.66
N ASP A 250 -26.04 15.07 3.51
CA ASP A 250 -26.21 15.94 2.33
C ASP A 250 -25.03 15.87 1.34
N GLY A 251 -24.08 14.95 1.58
CA GLY A 251 -22.91 14.73 0.73
C GLY A 251 -21.84 15.82 0.79
N ARG A 252 -21.79 16.63 1.85
CA ARG A 252 -20.89 17.80 1.95
C ARG A 252 -20.05 17.81 3.23
N CYS A 253 -18.77 18.13 3.09
CA CYS A 253 -17.86 18.39 4.20
C CYS A 253 -18.15 19.78 4.78
N LYS A 254 -18.93 19.87 5.84
CA LYS A 254 -19.39 21.14 6.44
C LYS A 254 -18.40 21.68 7.48
N THR A 255 -17.17 21.92 7.02
CA THR A 255 -16.03 22.22 7.90
C THR A 255 -16.26 23.46 8.77
N LEU A 256 -15.96 23.34 10.06
CA LEU A 256 -16.22 24.30 11.14
C LEU A 256 -17.70 24.64 11.42
N ASP A 257 -18.68 24.13 10.66
CA ASP A 257 -20.09 24.49 10.84
C ASP A 257 -20.74 23.71 12.01
N SER A 258 -21.80 24.27 12.60
CA SER A 258 -22.57 23.59 13.65
C SER A 258 -23.43 22.42 13.13
N SER A 259 -23.63 22.32 11.81
CA SER A 259 -24.28 21.19 11.12
C SER A 259 -23.30 20.15 10.54
N ALA A 260 -22.03 20.21 10.95
CA ALA A 260 -21.00 19.20 10.69
C ALA A 260 -21.43 17.79 11.17
N ASP A 261 -21.66 16.87 10.24
CA ASP A 261 -22.19 15.52 10.49
C ASP A 261 -21.35 14.39 9.84
N GLY A 262 -20.22 14.72 9.21
CA GLY A 262 -19.38 13.76 8.48
C GLY A 262 -18.65 14.38 7.30
N TYR A 263 -17.91 13.54 6.57
CA TYR A 263 -17.27 13.92 5.32
C TYR A 263 -18.03 13.35 4.10
N MET A 264 -17.60 13.65 2.88
CA MET A 264 -18.03 12.89 1.69
C MET A 264 -16.81 12.55 0.83
N ARG A 265 -16.82 11.41 0.14
CA ARG A 265 -15.69 10.92 -0.67
C ARG A 265 -15.49 11.80 -1.92
N GLY A 266 -14.23 12.00 -2.29
CA GLY A 266 -13.82 12.67 -3.52
C GLY A 266 -12.67 11.96 -4.22
N GLU A 267 -12.50 12.25 -5.51
CA GLU A 267 -11.42 11.75 -6.37
C GLU A 267 -10.43 12.88 -6.67
N ALA A 268 -9.13 12.59 -6.64
CA ALA A 268 -8.07 13.49 -7.10
C ALA A 268 -6.83 12.70 -7.51
N CYS A 269 -6.02 13.28 -8.38
CA CYS A 269 -4.66 12.85 -8.67
C CYS A 269 -3.77 14.10 -8.67
N VAL A 270 -2.86 14.17 -7.69
CA VAL A 270 -1.99 15.33 -7.45
C VAL A 270 -0.54 14.86 -7.50
N VAL A 271 0.30 15.57 -8.25
CA VAL A 271 1.74 15.28 -8.35
C VAL A 271 2.51 16.57 -8.13
N HIS A 272 3.31 16.60 -7.07
CA HIS A 272 4.25 17.68 -6.73
C HIS A 272 5.64 17.28 -7.19
N LEU A 273 6.31 18.13 -7.97
CA LEU A 273 7.74 18.00 -8.25
C LEU A 273 8.52 18.84 -7.23
N LEU A 274 9.30 18.15 -6.39
CA LEU A 274 10.25 18.76 -5.48
C LEU A 274 11.66 18.66 -6.05
N GLU A 275 12.44 19.72 -5.95
CA GLU A 275 13.85 19.77 -6.39
C GLU A 275 14.71 20.42 -5.28
N THR A 276 15.96 20.01 -5.12
CA THR A 276 16.93 20.67 -4.23
C THR A 276 17.56 21.87 -4.94
N GLN A 277 17.84 22.96 -4.23
CA GLN A 277 18.49 24.14 -4.82
C GLN A 277 19.90 23.77 -5.35
N MET A 278 20.05 23.75 -6.67
CA MET A 278 21.36 23.57 -7.31
C MET A 278 22.22 24.83 -7.07
N PRO A 279 23.49 24.70 -6.67
CA PRO A 279 24.41 25.84 -6.61
C PRO A 279 24.79 26.25 -8.05
N ASP A 280 23.99 27.11 -8.67
CA ASP A 280 24.25 27.65 -10.02
C ASP A 280 25.44 28.62 -9.95
N ALA A 281 26.63 28.13 -10.33
CA ALA A 281 27.88 28.86 -10.20
C ALA A 281 27.91 30.09 -11.11
N GLY A 282 27.73 31.27 -10.52
CA GLY A 282 28.10 32.56 -11.14
C GLY A 282 26.98 33.36 -11.83
N SER A 283 25.70 33.04 -11.62
CA SER A 283 24.57 33.86 -12.13
C SER A 283 23.89 34.70 -11.02
N PRO A 284 24.40 35.89 -10.66
CA PRO A 284 23.72 36.79 -9.73
C PRO A 284 22.43 37.33 -10.36
N GLY A 285 21.28 36.74 -10.00
CA GLY A 285 19.96 37.14 -10.51
C GLY A 285 18.87 36.06 -10.55
N LYS A 286 19.15 34.80 -10.18
CA LYS A 286 18.18 33.69 -10.22
C LYS A 286 17.68 33.21 -8.83
N ASP A 287 17.36 34.12 -7.92
CA ASP A 287 16.52 33.81 -6.74
C ASP A 287 15.03 33.59 -7.14
N SER A 288 14.79 32.80 -8.19
CA SER A 288 13.47 32.57 -8.81
C SER A 288 12.64 31.48 -8.10
N HIS A 289 13.10 31.04 -6.93
CA HIS A 289 12.67 29.84 -6.23
C HIS A 289 11.91 30.22 -4.96
N ALA A 290 10.58 30.28 -5.04
CA ALA A 290 9.77 31.00 -4.05
C ALA A 290 8.86 30.16 -3.16
N LEU A 291 8.84 28.83 -3.24
CA LEU A 291 8.06 28.02 -2.31
C LEU A 291 8.80 26.79 -1.78
N VAL A 292 9.17 26.85 -0.51
CA VAL A 292 10.03 25.88 0.16
C VAL A 292 9.24 25.15 1.24
N ILE A 293 9.32 23.82 1.26
CA ILE A 293 8.87 23.00 2.40
C ILE A 293 9.97 23.10 3.46
N ARG A 294 9.68 23.77 4.57
CA ARG A 294 10.67 24.11 5.60
C ARG A 294 10.76 23.07 6.70
N GLY A 295 9.67 22.36 7.00
CA GLY A 295 9.68 21.27 7.97
C GLY A 295 8.49 20.34 7.75
N THR A 296 8.67 19.07 8.05
CA THR A 296 7.62 18.04 8.02
C THR A 296 7.72 17.19 9.29
N SER A 297 6.61 16.59 9.73
CA SER A 297 6.62 15.60 10.80
C SER A 297 5.48 14.60 10.62
N VAL A 298 5.67 13.39 11.16
CA VAL A 298 4.67 12.33 11.23
C VAL A 298 4.65 11.77 12.66
N ASN A 299 3.47 11.45 13.22
CA ASN A 299 3.34 10.77 14.51
C ASN A 299 2.04 9.93 14.58
N GLN A 300 1.77 9.35 15.74
CA GLN A 300 0.53 8.62 16.03
C GLN A 300 -0.24 9.18 17.23
N ASP A 301 -1.56 8.98 17.22
CA ASP A 301 -2.46 9.18 18.36
C ASP A 301 -2.16 8.19 19.50
N GLY A 302 -1.72 6.98 19.13
CA GLY A 302 -1.56 5.87 20.07
C GLY A 302 -2.90 5.47 20.67
N ARG A 303 -2.95 5.18 21.97
CA ARG A 303 -4.19 4.71 22.62
C ARG A 303 -5.17 5.87 22.85
N SER A 304 -6.10 6.06 21.92
CA SER A 304 -7.21 7.01 21.99
C SER A 304 -8.52 6.35 22.48
N SER A 305 -9.65 7.07 22.43
CA SER A 305 -10.96 6.57 22.88
C SER A 305 -11.57 5.49 21.97
N SER A 306 -11.21 5.45 20.68
CA SER A 306 -11.46 4.36 19.76
C SER A 306 -10.45 4.43 18.61
N LEU A 307 -10.24 3.33 17.88
CA LEU A 307 -9.29 3.26 16.75
C LEU A 307 -9.54 4.33 15.67
N THR A 308 -10.75 4.89 15.57
CA THR A 308 -11.13 5.92 14.60
C THR A 308 -11.26 7.34 15.19
N ALA A 309 -10.90 7.54 16.47
CA ALA A 309 -11.12 8.80 17.19
C ALA A 309 -9.81 9.63 17.28
N PRO A 310 -9.82 10.91 16.82
CA PRO A 310 -8.62 11.74 16.76
C PRO A 310 -8.13 12.21 18.14
N ASN A 311 -6.81 12.33 18.29
CA ASN A 311 -6.16 12.78 19.53
C ASN A 311 -5.56 14.19 19.42
N GLY A 312 -6.20 15.17 20.09
CA GLY A 312 -5.73 16.56 20.12
C GLY A 312 -4.27 16.73 20.60
N PRO A 313 -3.83 16.11 21.72
CA PRO A 313 -2.43 16.12 22.14
C PRO A 313 -1.43 15.63 21.08
N SER A 314 -1.69 14.52 20.37
CA SER A 314 -0.82 14.05 19.30
C SER A 314 -0.81 14.98 18.10
N GLN A 315 -1.95 15.56 17.73
CA GLN A 315 -2.02 16.61 16.70
C GLN A 315 -1.21 17.87 17.09
N GLN A 316 -1.21 18.27 18.36
CA GLN A 316 -0.32 19.34 18.82
C GLN A 316 1.16 18.95 18.71
N ALA A 317 1.50 17.70 19.04
CA ALA A 317 2.87 17.22 19.00
C ALA A 317 3.44 17.21 17.56
N VAL A 318 2.67 16.75 16.56
CA VAL A 318 3.14 16.77 15.16
C VAL A 318 3.30 18.19 14.62
N ILE A 319 2.40 19.13 14.97
CA ILE A 319 2.53 20.54 14.56
C ILE A 319 3.76 21.18 15.22
N ARG A 320 4.00 20.95 16.52
CA ARG A 320 5.20 21.43 17.24
C ARG A 320 6.49 20.86 16.65
N SER A 321 6.51 19.57 16.32
CA SER A 321 7.65 18.89 15.72
C SER A 321 7.99 19.47 14.34
N ALA A 322 7.00 19.61 13.45
CA ALA A 322 7.20 20.20 12.13
C ALA A 322 7.67 21.66 12.19
N LEU A 323 7.16 22.45 13.16
CA LEU A 323 7.63 23.81 13.42
C LEU A 323 9.07 23.83 13.94
N GLY A 324 9.42 22.93 14.86
CA GLY A 324 10.78 22.76 15.37
C GLY A 324 11.80 22.48 14.27
N VAL A 325 11.50 21.53 13.37
CA VAL A 325 12.33 21.24 12.18
C VAL A 325 12.43 22.47 11.26
N SER A 326 11.34 23.22 11.10
CA SER A 326 11.31 24.36 10.19
C SER A 326 12.08 25.60 10.65
N SER A 327 12.35 25.73 11.95
CA SER A 327 12.83 26.96 12.61
C SER A 327 11.92 28.20 12.35
N ILE A 328 10.63 27.99 12.08
CA ILE A 328 9.62 29.05 11.90
C ILE A 328 8.83 29.22 13.20
N SER A 329 8.70 30.47 13.67
CA SER A 329 7.90 30.80 14.86
C SER A 329 6.42 30.41 14.65
N PRO A 330 5.75 29.77 15.64
CA PRO A 330 4.32 29.43 15.52
C PRO A 330 3.43 30.65 15.26
N GLY A 331 3.86 31.85 15.69
CA GLY A 331 3.15 33.11 15.49
C GLY A 331 3.25 33.69 14.08
N SER A 332 4.20 33.25 13.24
CA SER A 332 4.36 33.74 11.86
C SER A 332 3.63 32.91 10.80
N ILE A 333 3.04 31.76 11.18
CA ILE A 333 2.13 30.99 10.33
C ILE A 333 0.86 31.82 10.10
N SER A 334 0.66 32.35 8.89
CA SER A 334 -0.49 33.20 8.55
C SER A 334 -1.70 32.39 8.09
N THR A 335 -1.48 31.20 7.52
CA THR A 335 -2.54 30.35 6.97
C THR A 335 -2.36 28.90 7.42
N LEU A 336 -3.45 28.25 7.83
CA LEU A 336 -3.54 26.82 8.07
C LEU A 336 -4.53 26.18 7.09
N GLU A 337 -4.04 25.32 6.21
CA GLU A 337 -4.87 24.35 5.50
C GLU A 337 -5.11 23.15 6.43
N MET A 338 -6.32 23.07 6.95
CA MET A 338 -6.72 22.06 7.92
C MET A 338 -6.91 20.68 7.28
N HIS A 339 -6.85 19.63 8.11
CA HIS A 339 -7.46 18.38 7.75
C HIS A 339 -8.98 18.56 7.55
N GLY A 340 -9.67 19.24 8.47
CA GLY A 340 -10.94 19.95 8.23
C GLY A 340 -11.98 19.15 7.45
N THR A 341 -12.57 18.15 8.09
CA THR A 341 -13.47 17.18 7.42
C THR A 341 -14.95 17.56 7.46
N GLY A 342 -15.37 18.46 8.35
CA GLY A 342 -16.78 18.68 8.63
C GLY A 342 -17.35 17.61 9.56
N THR A 343 -16.52 17.04 10.44
CA THR A 343 -16.97 16.13 11.50
C THR A 343 -17.23 16.89 12.80
N SER A 344 -18.31 16.54 13.51
CA SER A 344 -18.76 17.25 14.71
C SER A 344 -17.72 17.33 15.84
N LEU A 345 -16.85 16.32 15.95
CA LEU A 345 -15.79 16.22 16.95
C LEU A 345 -14.37 16.49 16.40
N GLY A 346 -14.06 16.05 15.18
CA GLY A 346 -12.72 16.18 14.60
C GLY A 346 -12.32 17.63 14.37
N ASP A 347 -13.24 18.43 13.82
CA ASP A 347 -13.01 19.86 13.56
C ASP A 347 -12.72 20.66 14.86
N PRO A 348 -13.48 20.52 15.98
CA PRO A 348 -13.10 21.08 17.27
C PRO A 348 -11.75 20.60 17.83
N ILE A 349 -11.41 19.31 17.66
CA ILE A 349 -10.15 18.74 18.17
C ILE A 349 -8.96 19.32 17.42
N GLU A 350 -9.03 19.39 16.09
CA GLU A 350 -8.00 20.02 15.26
C GLU A 350 -7.85 21.51 15.56
N MET A 351 -8.97 22.25 15.66
CA MET A 351 -8.91 23.68 16.02
C MET A 351 -8.32 23.90 17.41
N GLY A 352 -8.64 23.04 18.38
CA GLY A 352 -8.02 23.06 19.71
C GLY A 352 -6.52 22.81 19.66
N ALA A 353 -6.07 21.85 18.83
CA ALA A 353 -4.65 21.56 18.63
C ALA A 353 -3.92 22.72 17.94
N ALA A 354 -4.47 23.25 16.84
CA ALA A 354 -3.93 24.40 16.13
C ALA A 354 -3.82 25.63 17.03
N PHE A 355 -4.85 25.94 17.82
CA PHE A 355 -4.83 27.04 18.78
C PHE A 355 -3.83 26.83 19.92
N ALA A 356 -3.63 25.60 20.40
CA ALA A 356 -2.65 25.31 21.45
C ALA A 356 -1.18 25.42 20.99
N VAL A 357 -0.92 25.53 19.68
CA VAL A 357 0.43 25.66 19.11
C VAL A 357 0.64 26.99 18.39
N LEU A 358 -0.27 27.39 17.50
CA LEU A 358 -0.11 28.56 16.61
C LEU A 358 -0.61 29.88 17.21
N GLN A 359 -1.37 29.85 18.31
CA GLN A 359 -1.88 31.05 18.99
C GLN A 359 -1.03 31.39 20.22
N VAL A 360 0.24 31.73 19.98
CA VAL A 360 1.18 32.25 20.99
C VAL A 360 1.10 33.79 21.09
N PRO A 361 1.39 34.39 22.27
CA PRO A 361 1.58 35.84 22.37
C PRO A 361 2.75 36.28 21.48
N HIS A 362 2.60 37.38 20.73
CA HIS A 362 3.61 37.85 19.79
C HIS A 362 3.65 39.38 19.73
N ALA A 363 4.84 39.97 19.68
CA ALA A 363 5.03 41.42 19.56
C ALA A 363 4.89 41.92 18.11
N ASP A 364 5.57 41.25 17.16
CA ASP A 364 5.79 41.80 15.81
C ASP A 364 4.96 41.16 14.67
N ALA A 365 3.88 40.44 14.99
CA ALA A 365 3.06 39.72 13.99
C ALA A 365 1.56 39.91 14.23
N PRO A 366 0.96 41.03 13.77
CA PRO A 366 -0.43 41.38 14.09
C PRO A 366 -1.49 40.65 13.25
N GLN A 367 -1.10 39.92 12.20
CA GLN A 367 -2.08 39.32 11.28
C GLN A 367 -2.80 38.09 11.90
N PRO A 368 -4.13 37.99 11.72
CA PRO A 368 -4.91 36.87 12.24
C PRO A 368 -4.60 35.58 11.47
N LEU A 369 -4.63 34.44 12.16
CA LEU A 369 -4.50 33.12 11.53
C LEU A 369 -5.71 32.84 10.63
N GLU A 370 -5.49 32.70 9.33
CA GLU A 370 -6.50 32.20 8.41
C GLU A 370 -6.60 30.67 8.51
N THR A 371 -7.83 30.15 8.51
CA THR A 371 -8.12 28.72 8.43
C THR A 371 -8.89 28.40 7.16
N GLN A 372 -8.41 27.40 6.42
CA GLN A 372 -8.99 26.90 5.18
C GLN A 372 -9.09 25.37 5.22
N ALA A 373 -9.96 24.81 4.36
CA ALA A 373 -10.06 23.37 4.14
C ALA A 373 -10.60 23.08 2.74
N ALA A 374 -9.76 22.55 1.85
CA ALA A 374 -10.12 22.17 0.48
C ALA A 374 -11.30 21.18 0.45
N LYS A 375 -11.45 20.34 1.48
CA LYS A 375 -12.53 19.35 1.59
C LYS A 375 -13.92 19.97 1.56
N SER A 376 -14.09 21.21 2.03
CA SER A 376 -15.37 21.95 1.95
C SER A 376 -15.79 22.32 0.52
N ARG A 377 -14.87 22.23 -0.45
CA ARG A 377 -15.12 22.53 -1.87
C ARG A 377 -15.00 21.28 -2.74
N LEU A 378 -13.98 20.46 -2.50
CA LEU A 378 -13.56 19.33 -3.34
C LEU A 378 -13.87 17.96 -2.73
N LEU A 379 -14.53 17.94 -1.57
CA LEU A 379 -14.77 16.75 -0.75
C LEU A 379 -13.46 16.07 -0.28
N HIS A 380 -13.56 14.97 0.46
CA HIS A 380 -12.38 14.30 1.00
C HIS A 380 -11.77 13.34 -0.02
N THR A 381 -10.61 13.69 -0.57
CA THR A 381 -9.88 12.89 -1.57
C THR A 381 -8.99 11.79 -0.96
N GLU A 382 -9.42 11.26 0.19
CA GLU A 382 -8.80 10.16 0.96
C GLU A 382 -7.25 10.21 0.97
N PRO A 383 -6.44 9.27 0.41
CA PRO A 383 -4.97 9.33 0.50
C PRO A 383 -4.36 10.51 -0.27
N ALA A 384 -5.06 11.09 -1.25
CA ALA A 384 -4.64 12.28 -1.99
C ALA A 384 -4.90 13.61 -1.24
N ALA A 385 -5.58 13.57 -0.10
CA ALA A 385 -6.04 14.78 0.59
C ALA A 385 -4.91 15.68 1.09
N GLY A 386 -3.78 15.12 1.50
CA GLY A 386 -2.59 15.87 1.94
C GLY A 386 -1.92 16.61 0.79
N ALA A 387 -1.68 15.94 -0.34
CA ALA A 387 -1.15 16.58 -1.54
C ALA A 387 -2.10 17.63 -2.12
N LEU A 388 -3.41 17.40 -2.08
CA LEU A 388 -4.40 18.40 -2.50
C LEU A 388 -4.42 19.62 -1.57
N GLY A 389 -4.38 19.42 -0.26
CA GLY A 389 -4.26 20.51 0.72
C GLY A 389 -2.97 21.32 0.51
N LEU A 390 -1.84 20.65 0.31
CA LEU A 390 -0.56 21.31 -0.01
C LEU A 390 -0.69 22.15 -1.29
N ALA A 391 -1.33 21.63 -2.34
CA ALA A 391 -1.57 22.38 -3.58
C ALA A 391 -2.47 23.61 -3.34
N CYS A 392 -3.53 23.50 -2.54
CA CYS A 392 -4.39 24.63 -2.19
C CYS A 392 -3.65 25.70 -1.35
N LEU A 393 -2.84 25.28 -0.37
CA LEU A 393 -2.01 26.18 0.42
C LEU A 393 -0.99 26.93 -0.44
N VAL A 394 -0.32 26.21 -1.36
CA VAL A 394 0.61 26.77 -2.35
C VAL A 394 -0.05 27.86 -3.20
N MET A 395 -1.25 27.58 -3.74
CA MET A 395 -2.00 28.56 -4.52
C MET A 395 -2.43 29.78 -3.69
N ARG A 396 -2.85 29.57 -2.43
CA ARG A 396 -3.22 30.64 -1.49
C ARG A 396 -2.04 31.57 -1.16
N LEU A 397 -0.87 30.98 -0.90
CA LEU A 397 0.35 31.72 -0.58
C LEU A 397 0.98 32.40 -1.80
N GLY A 398 0.73 31.91 -3.03
CA GLY A 398 1.21 32.53 -4.28
C GLY A 398 0.26 33.57 -4.89
N ARG A 399 -1.03 33.59 -4.53
CA ARG A 399 -2.06 34.50 -5.10
C ARG A 399 -2.59 35.57 -4.14
N ALA A 400 -2.25 35.51 -2.86
CA ALA A 400 -2.78 36.39 -1.81
C ALA A 400 -4.33 36.41 -1.67
N ALA A 401 -5.03 35.40 -2.20
CA ALA A 401 -6.49 35.33 -2.28
C ALA A 401 -7.07 34.18 -1.44
N SER A 402 -8.05 34.50 -0.58
CA SER A 402 -8.65 33.55 0.37
C SER A 402 -9.62 32.57 -0.31
N HIS A 403 -9.53 31.27 -0.01
CA HIS A 403 -10.56 30.29 -0.37
C HIS A 403 -11.69 30.30 0.67
N ILE A 404 -12.95 30.20 0.24
CA ILE A 404 -14.08 30.18 1.17
C ILE A 404 -14.35 28.77 1.71
N LEU A 405 -14.98 28.70 2.88
CA LEU A 405 -15.69 27.51 3.36
C LEU A 405 -17.18 27.69 2.97
N PRO A 406 -17.64 27.16 1.81
CA PRO A 406 -18.94 27.52 1.24
C PRO A 406 -20.15 27.06 2.07
N HIS A 407 -19.92 26.17 3.04
CA HIS A 407 -20.97 25.61 3.90
C HIS A 407 -20.93 26.15 5.33
N LEU A 408 -19.96 27.00 5.69
CA LEU A 408 -19.86 27.61 7.02
C LEU A 408 -20.89 28.72 7.18
N ARG A 409 -22.03 28.40 7.80
CA ARG A 409 -23.13 29.33 8.11
C ARG A 409 -23.05 29.78 9.57
N MET A 410 -22.96 28.82 10.49
CA MET A 410 -22.89 29.01 11.93
C MET A 410 -21.70 28.24 12.49
N LEU A 411 -20.83 28.89 13.26
CA LEU A 411 -19.65 28.23 13.82
C LEU A 411 -20.04 27.14 14.82
N ASN A 412 -19.37 25.98 14.75
CA ASN A 412 -19.52 24.88 15.71
C ASN A 412 -19.35 25.40 17.16
N PRO A 413 -20.27 25.09 18.10
CA PRO A 413 -20.23 25.62 19.46
C PRO A 413 -18.93 25.34 20.23
N HIS A 414 -18.27 24.21 19.98
CA HIS A 414 -17.00 23.87 20.61
C HIS A 414 -15.86 24.73 20.06
N VAL A 415 -15.82 24.99 18.75
CA VAL A 415 -14.85 25.90 18.12
C VAL A 415 -15.09 27.35 18.60
N ALA A 416 -16.35 27.76 18.74
CA ALA A 416 -16.71 29.06 19.29
C ALA A 416 -16.26 29.21 20.76
N GLY A 417 -16.42 28.18 21.59
CA GLY A 417 -15.92 28.15 22.97
C GLY A 417 -14.39 28.24 23.05
N LEU A 418 -13.68 27.49 22.21
CA LEU A 418 -12.21 27.57 22.10
C LEU A 418 -11.75 28.99 21.71
N ALA A 419 -12.41 29.62 20.73
CA ALA A 419 -12.12 30.98 20.30
C ALA A 419 -12.37 32.03 21.40
N GLN A 420 -13.41 31.87 22.22
CA GLN A 420 -13.64 32.72 23.39
C GLN A 420 -12.58 32.52 24.48
N GLY A 421 -12.07 31.29 24.65
CA GLY A 421 -10.95 31.00 25.56
C GLY A 421 -9.66 31.74 25.19
N LEU A 422 -9.39 31.93 23.90
CA LEU A 422 -8.21 32.68 23.42
C LEU A 422 -8.22 34.16 23.82
N THR A 423 -9.40 34.80 23.89
CA THR A 423 -9.52 36.23 24.20
C THR A 423 -9.61 36.55 25.70
N ARG A 424 -9.78 35.53 26.55
CA ARG A 424 -9.94 35.68 28.01
C ARG A 424 -8.83 35.01 28.84
N GLY A 425 -7.79 34.48 28.20
CA GLY A 425 -6.72 33.73 28.85
C GLY A 425 -5.72 34.61 29.63
N PRO A 426 -5.01 34.04 30.64
CA PRO A 426 -4.06 34.78 31.49
C PRO A 426 -2.73 35.17 30.81
N LEU A 427 -2.55 34.83 29.53
CA LEU A 427 -1.29 35.04 28.77
C LEU A 427 -1.31 36.30 27.89
N GLY A 428 -2.24 37.23 28.13
CA GLY A 428 -2.39 38.46 27.35
C GLY A 428 -3.17 38.27 26.04
N PRO A 429 -3.37 39.36 25.26
CA PRO A 429 -4.12 39.32 24.01
C PRO A 429 -3.37 38.48 22.96
N LYS A 430 -4.01 37.37 22.54
CA LYS A 430 -3.55 36.56 21.41
C LYS A 430 -3.98 37.18 20.08
N ARG A 431 -3.27 36.86 18.99
CA ARG A 431 -3.68 37.28 17.63
C ARG A 431 -5.04 36.71 17.27
N GLY A 432 -5.72 37.38 16.33
CA GLY A 432 -7.02 36.92 15.84
C GLY A 432 -6.93 35.62 15.03
N TRP A 433 -8.09 35.13 14.60
CA TRP A 433 -8.20 34.10 13.56
C TRP A 433 -9.48 34.33 12.76
N PHE A 434 -9.54 33.79 11.55
CA PHE A 434 -10.77 33.81 10.73
C PHE A 434 -10.85 32.61 9.78
N ALA A 435 -12.06 32.37 9.29
CA ALA A 435 -12.34 31.48 8.16
C ALA A 435 -13.19 32.26 7.16
N ALA A 436 -12.81 32.28 5.88
CA ALA A 436 -13.51 33.06 4.88
C ALA A 436 -14.86 32.43 4.51
N ARG A 437 -15.94 33.22 4.58
CA ARG A 437 -17.29 32.84 4.09
C ARG A 437 -17.65 33.49 2.75
N GLN A 438 -16.84 34.45 2.31
CA GLN A 438 -16.97 35.19 1.06
C GLN A 438 -15.55 35.36 0.47
N PRO A 439 -15.39 35.39 -0.86
CA PRO A 439 -14.08 35.62 -1.48
C PRO A 439 -13.54 36.98 -1.05
N ALA A 440 -12.28 37.02 -0.61
CA ALA A 440 -11.61 38.24 -0.21
C ALA A 440 -10.16 38.23 -0.70
N CYS A 441 -9.79 39.28 -1.44
CA CYS A 441 -8.39 39.64 -1.68
C CYS A 441 -7.87 40.35 -0.43
N GLN A 442 -6.74 39.91 0.13
CA GLN A 442 -6.07 40.67 1.19
C GLN A 442 -5.10 41.70 0.58
N HIS A 443 -5.00 42.87 1.21
CA HIS A 443 -3.99 43.86 0.88
C HIS A 443 -2.60 43.40 1.33
N GLU A 444 -1.60 43.71 0.50
CA GLU A 444 -0.15 43.53 0.74
C GLU A 444 0.24 42.21 1.41
N ALA A 445 0.46 41.19 0.58
CA ALA A 445 1.32 40.09 0.99
C ALA A 445 2.70 40.67 1.33
N GLY A 446 3.16 40.45 2.57
CA GLY A 446 4.55 40.75 2.95
C GLY A 446 5.54 39.95 2.09
N PRO A 447 6.82 40.35 2.07
CA PRO A 447 7.84 39.73 1.21
C PRO A 447 8.07 38.23 1.49
N GLU A 448 7.60 37.72 2.63
CA GLU A 448 7.66 36.31 2.99
C GLU A 448 6.39 35.92 3.78
N ALA A 449 5.76 34.80 3.42
CA ALA A 449 4.53 34.30 4.02
C ALA A 449 4.68 32.82 4.41
N HIS A 450 4.20 32.42 5.59
CA HIS A 450 4.30 31.05 6.09
C HIS A 450 2.93 30.40 6.24
N GLY A 451 2.83 29.13 5.86
CA GLY A 451 1.62 28.34 6.00
C GLY A 451 1.88 26.95 6.56
N GLY A 452 0.87 26.36 7.19
CA GLY A 452 0.87 24.95 7.59
C GLY A 452 -0.19 24.17 6.82
N VAL A 453 0.08 22.89 6.53
CA VAL A 453 -0.92 21.93 6.06
C VAL A 453 -0.96 20.70 6.96
N SER A 454 -2.16 20.33 7.39
CA SER A 454 -2.42 19.17 8.26
C SER A 454 -3.07 18.02 7.48
N SER A 455 -2.75 16.78 7.84
CA SER A 455 -3.51 15.61 7.41
C SER A 455 -3.50 14.53 8.49
N PHE A 456 -4.67 14.26 9.04
CA PHE A 456 -4.88 13.35 10.16
C PHE A 456 -5.67 12.14 9.67
N ALA A 457 -5.11 10.94 9.79
CA ALA A 457 -5.80 9.72 9.41
C ALA A 457 -6.78 9.29 10.50
N TYR A 458 -7.91 8.68 10.13
CA TYR A 458 -8.86 8.14 11.12
C TYR A 458 -8.19 7.11 12.05
N GLN A 459 -7.24 6.30 11.55
CA GLN A 459 -6.48 5.32 12.34
C GLN A 459 -5.37 5.93 13.24
N GLY A 460 -5.26 7.26 13.28
CA GLY A 460 -4.41 8.01 14.21
C GLY A 460 -3.06 8.47 13.67
N THR A 461 -2.64 8.07 12.46
CA THR A 461 -1.40 8.61 11.87
C THR A 461 -1.61 10.06 11.44
N ASN A 462 -0.93 10.99 12.11
CA ASN A 462 -0.96 12.41 11.79
C ASN A 462 0.28 12.81 10.98
N SER A 463 0.11 13.74 10.05
CA SER A 463 1.22 14.43 9.40
C SER A 463 0.94 15.93 9.31
N HIS A 464 2.00 16.74 9.41
CA HIS A 464 1.96 18.19 9.23
C HIS A 464 3.19 18.66 8.46
N ALA A 465 3.01 19.64 7.57
CA ALA A 465 4.09 20.28 6.83
C ALA A 465 4.01 21.81 6.94
N VAL A 466 5.16 22.45 7.11
CA VAL A 466 5.33 23.91 7.18
C VAL A 466 5.96 24.40 5.88
N VAL A 467 5.32 25.39 5.26
CA VAL A 467 5.65 25.94 3.94
C VAL A 467 5.99 27.42 4.06
N ARG A 468 6.99 27.86 3.30
CA ARG A 468 7.42 29.25 3.17
C ARG A 468 7.29 29.72 1.72
N SER A 469 6.59 30.83 1.51
CA SER A 469 6.40 31.48 0.20
C SER A 469 7.09 32.85 0.16
N ARG A 470 7.73 33.18 -0.97
CA ARG A 470 8.23 34.53 -1.31
C ARG A 470 7.44 35.19 -2.45
N GLY A 471 6.17 34.86 -2.59
CA GLY A 471 5.23 35.55 -3.47
C GLY A 471 5.30 35.23 -4.97
N VAL A 472 6.14 34.28 -5.41
CA VAL A 472 6.06 33.77 -6.81
C VAL A 472 5.09 32.59 -6.88
N GLN A 473 4.35 32.52 -7.99
CA GLN A 473 3.40 31.44 -8.25
C GLN A 473 4.13 30.19 -8.75
N VAL A 474 3.84 29.04 -8.13
CA VAL A 474 4.25 27.74 -8.66
C VAL A 474 3.40 27.42 -9.89
N PRO A 475 3.99 27.02 -11.04
CA PRO A 475 3.24 26.65 -12.22
C PRO A 475 2.38 25.41 -11.96
N ILE A 476 1.10 25.52 -12.27
CA ILE A 476 0.20 24.36 -12.36
C ILE A 476 0.38 23.79 -13.77
N ALA A 477 0.98 22.60 -13.86
CA ALA A 477 1.27 21.93 -15.12
C ALA A 477 -0.03 21.58 -15.86
N ARG A 478 -0.40 22.41 -16.85
CA ARG A 478 -1.61 22.24 -17.66
C ARG A 478 -1.39 22.64 -19.11
N GLN A 479 -1.38 21.62 -19.96
CA GLN A 479 -1.58 21.69 -21.41
C GLN A 479 -0.63 22.59 -22.21
N ASN A 480 0.53 22.03 -22.55
CA ASN A 480 1.10 22.18 -23.90
C ASN A 480 1.12 20.84 -24.67
N TRP A 481 0.63 19.74 -24.08
CA TRP A 481 0.62 18.41 -24.67
C TRP A 481 -0.77 18.02 -25.19
N GLN A 482 -0.85 17.48 -26.40
CA GLN A 482 -2.08 16.94 -26.99
C GLN A 482 -2.14 15.42 -26.75
N TRP A 483 -2.88 15.02 -25.72
CA TRP A 483 -3.13 13.62 -25.39
C TRP A 483 -3.90 12.89 -26.50
N ARG A 484 -3.46 11.68 -26.88
CA ARG A 484 -4.16 10.77 -27.80
C ARG A 484 -4.93 9.69 -27.04
N ARG A 485 -5.68 10.09 -26.01
CA ARG A 485 -6.34 9.12 -25.12
C ARG A 485 -7.34 8.23 -25.86
N ARG A 486 -7.36 6.95 -25.46
CA ARG A 486 -8.39 5.98 -25.83
C ARG A 486 -9.07 5.45 -24.58
N ARG A 487 -10.21 4.77 -24.74
CA ARG A 487 -10.98 4.20 -23.65
C ARG A 487 -10.41 2.87 -23.17
N PHE A 488 -10.24 2.74 -21.86
CA PHE A 488 -9.76 1.56 -21.14
C PHE A 488 -10.58 1.37 -19.86
N TRP A 489 -11.66 0.58 -19.93
CA TRP A 489 -12.57 0.38 -18.80
C TRP A 489 -13.08 -1.07 -18.75
N TYR A 490 -13.16 -1.61 -17.54
CA TYR A 490 -13.64 -2.97 -17.26
C TYR A 490 -15.16 -3.16 -17.43
N GLN A 491 -15.92 -2.06 -17.59
CA GLN A 491 -17.37 -2.04 -17.73
C GLN A 491 -17.81 -1.36 -19.03
N ILE A 492 -18.99 -1.73 -19.53
CA ILE A 492 -19.74 -0.97 -20.53
C ILE A 492 -20.36 0.25 -19.84
N THR A 493 -20.16 1.46 -20.38
CA THR A 493 -20.82 2.65 -19.81
C THR A 493 -22.31 2.62 -20.16
N CYS A 494 -23.15 2.39 -19.15
CA CYS A 494 -24.61 2.42 -19.27
C CYS A 494 -25.14 3.79 -18.78
N HIS A 495 -25.87 4.52 -19.63
CA HIS A 495 -26.50 5.78 -19.23
C HIS A 495 -27.65 5.54 -18.22
N PRO A 496 -27.95 6.44 -17.26
CA PRO A 496 -29.07 6.28 -16.31
C PRO A 496 -30.45 6.11 -16.96
N LEU A 497 -30.61 6.55 -18.22
CA LEU A 497 -31.84 6.30 -18.99
C LEU A 497 -32.00 4.84 -19.39
N LEU A 498 -30.91 4.08 -19.61
CA LEU A 498 -30.98 2.72 -20.13
C LEU A 498 -31.44 1.72 -19.06
N TRP A 499 -32.43 0.92 -19.42
CA TRP A 499 -32.98 -0.16 -18.59
C TRP A 499 -32.52 -1.53 -19.09
N ALA A 500 -32.71 -1.79 -20.40
CA ALA A 500 -32.37 -3.04 -21.05
C ALA A 500 -32.13 -2.81 -22.54
N PHE A 501 -31.50 -3.78 -23.22
CA PHE A 501 -31.43 -3.79 -24.68
C PHE A 501 -31.55 -5.21 -25.22
N SER A 502 -31.93 -5.34 -26.49
CA SER A 502 -31.97 -6.61 -27.22
C SER A 502 -31.43 -6.43 -28.63
N LYS A 503 -30.53 -7.32 -29.04
CA LYS A 503 -29.96 -7.34 -30.39
C LYS A 503 -30.97 -7.96 -31.35
N LEU A 504 -31.22 -7.29 -32.46
CA LEU A 504 -31.91 -7.87 -33.62
C LEU A 504 -30.88 -8.19 -34.70
N GLN A 505 -31.13 -9.27 -35.44
CA GLN A 505 -30.25 -9.74 -36.50
C GLN A 505 -30.45 -8.86 -37.75
N GLY A 506 -29.55 -7.89 -37.94
CA GLY A 506 -29.54 -7.05 -39.14
C GLY A 506 -28.90 -7.74 -40.35
N ALA A 507 -29.16 -7.17 -41.54
CA ALA A 507 -28.51 -7.58 -42.78
C ALA A 507 -27.00 -7.26 -42.78
N LEU A 508 -26.24 -7.85 -43.70
CA LEU A 508 -24.79 -7.66 -43.88
C LEU A 508 -24.33 -6.21 -43.61
N GLY A 509 -23.56 -6.02 -42.55
CA GLY A 509 -22.99 -4.73 -42.14
C GLY A 509 -23.85 -3.87 -41.20
N LYS A 510 -25.11 -4.21 -40.94
CA LYS A 510 -26.01 -3.45 -40.05
C LYS A 510 -26.31 -4.20 -38.75
N LEU A 511 -26.16 -3.50 -37.63
CA LEU A 511 -26.52 -3.97 -36.28
C LEU A 511 -27.75 -3.20 -35.80
N GLN A 512 -28.88 -3.88 -35.63
CA GLN A 512 -30.09 -3.30 -35.04
C GLN A 512 -30.19 -3.71 -33.57
N VAL A 513 -30.53 -2.75 -32.70
CA VAL A 513 -30.69 -2.97 -31.26
C VAL A 513 -31.89 -2.18 -30.77
N HIS A 514 -32.83 -2.87 -30.12
CA HIS A 514 -33.92 -2.22 -29.40
C HIS A 514 -33.44 -1.91 -27.98
N VAL A 515 -33.65 -0.67 -27.53
CA VAL A 515 -33.19 -0.16 -26.25
C VAL A 515 -34.39 0.33 -25.44
N GLN A 516 -34.57 -0.24 -24.25
CA GLN A 516 -35.61 0.17 -23.31
C GLN A 516 -35.05 1.20 -22.35
N CYS A 517 -35.82 2.27 -22.12
CA CYS A 517 -35.45 3.38 -21.24
C CYS A 517 -36.42 3.51 -20.06
N SER A 518 -35.88 3.75 -18.87
CA SER A 518 -36.64 4.01 -17.64
C SER A 518 -36.63 5.50 -17.33
N LEU A 519 -37.81 6.10 -17.16
CA LEU A 519 -37.96 7.53 -16.86
C LEU A 519 -38.35 7.80 -15.40
N ASP A 520 -38.60 6.74 -14.64
CA ASP A 520 -39.08 6.70 -13.25
C ASP A 520 -37.97 6.79 -12.19
N ARG A 521 -36.72 6.49 -12.57
CA ARG A 521 -35.50 6.57 -11.74
C ARG A 521 -35.34 7.93 -11.04
N PRO A 522 -35.10 7.99 -9.71
CA PRO A 522 -34.91 9.25 -8.98
C PRO A 522 -33.79 10.17 -9.51
N THR A 523 -32.69 9.64 -10.07
CA THR A 523 -31.66 10.48 -10.72
C THR A 523 -32.18 11.28 -11.91
N LEU A 524 -33.29 10.84 -12.52
CA LEU A 524 -33.94 11.46 -13.66
C LEU A 524 -35.15 12.32 -13.26
N SER A 525 -35.28 12.72 -11.99
CA SER A 525 -36.41 13.53 -11.52
C SER A 525 -36.51 14.86 -12.27
N TYR A 526 -35.37 15.48 -12.63
CA TYR A 526 -35.31 16.75 -13.36
C TYR A 526 -36.02 16.70 -14.73
N LEU A 527 -36.08 15.52 -15.36
CA LEU A 527 -36.83 15.31 -16.60
C LEU A 527 -38.36 15.37 -16.41
N ARG A 528 -38.84 15.50 -15.16
CA ARG A 528 -40.26 15.59 -14.79
C ARG A 528 -40.63 16.91 -14.11
N ASP A 529 -39.69 17.85 -13.98
CA ASP A 529 -39.93 19.15 -13.34
C ASP A 529 -40.94 20.00 -14.15
N HIS A 530 -41.00 19.80 -15.47
CA HIS A 530 -41.98 20.47 -16.32
C HIS A 530 -43.33 19.73 -16.31
N ARG A 531 -44.33 20.32 -15.65
CA ARG A 531 -45.69 19.79 -15.56
C ARG A 531 -46.73 20.72 -16.19
N VAL A 532 -47.65 20.13 -16.95
CA VAL A 532 -48.83 20.82 -17.53
C VAL A 532 -50.09 20.10 -17.07
N LEU A 533 -51.02 20.84 -16.46
CA LEU A 533 -52.27 20.29 -15.89
C LEU A 533 -52.03 19.08 -14.95
N GLY A 534 -51.01 19.18 -14.09
CA GLY A 534 -50.62 18.14 -13.13
C GLY A 534 -49.75 17.01 -13.70
N ARG A 535 -49.79 16.78 -15.01
CA ARG A 535 -49.03 15.73 -15.71
C ARG A 535 -47.62 16.18 -16.04
N ALA A 536 -46.63 15.31 -15.86
CA ALA A 536 -45.26 15.56 -16.32
C ALA A 536 -45.20 15.43 -17.85
N MET A 537 -44.57 16.40 -18.52
CA MET A 537 -44.23 16.28 -19.93
C MET A 537 -42.78 15.85 -20.06
N LEU A 538 -42.51 14.83 -20.88
CA LEU A 538 -41.14 14.48 -21.23
C LEU A 538 -40.62 15.49 -22.27
N PRO A 539 -39.58 16.31 -21.97
CA PRO A 539 -39.08 17.29 -22.93
C PRO A 539 -38.33 16.59 -24.07
N THR A 540 -38.31 17.21 -25.26
CA THR A 540 -37.59 16.68 -26.44
C THR A 540 -36.10 16.43 -26.16
N SER A 541 -35.49 17.20 -25.25
CA SER A 541 -34.12 16.98 -24.76
C SER A 541 -33.92 15.60 -24.11
N ALA A 542 -34.91 15.07 -23.39
CA ALA A 542 -34.84 13.74 -22.79
C ALA A 542 -34.81 12.62 -23.83
N LEU A 543 -35.50 12.81 -24.96
CA LEU A 543 -35.49 11.87 -26.07
C LEU A 543 -34.14 11.92 -26.82
N LEU A 544 -33.54 13.11 -26.96
CA LEU A 544 -32.17 13.26 -27.47
C LEU A 544 -31.14 12.62 -26.53
N GLU A 545 -31.30 12.79 -25.22
CA GLU A 545 -30.46 12.19 -24.18
C GLU A 545 -30.55 10.65 -24.21
N ALA A 546 -31.76 10.10 -24.39
CA ALA A 546 -31.98 8.67 -24.55
C ALA A 546 -31.44 8.11 -25.89
N ALA A 547 -31.47 8.91 -26.97
CA ALA A 547 -30.84 8.56 -28.24
C ALA A 547 -29.30 8.55 -28.15
N GLY A 548 -28.71 9.56 -27.49
CA GLY A 548 -27.27 9.62 -27.20
C GLY A 548 -26.82 8.46 -26.31
N ALA A 549 -27.63 8.10 -25.31
CA ALA A 549 -27.40 6.93 -24.47
C ALA A 549 -27.35 5.62 -25.26
N ALA A 550 -28.31 5.41 -26.19
CA ALA A 550 -28.31 4.24 -27.07
C ALA A 550 -27.06 4.20 -27.97
N ALA A 551 -26.70 5.33 -28.59
CA ALA A 551 -25.51 5.43 -29.43
C ALA A 551 -24.21 5.15 -28.66
N MET A 552 -24.10 5.63 -27.42
CA MET A 552 -22.96 5.35 -26.53
C MET A 552 -22.86 3.86 -26.16
N LEU A 553 -23.98 3.20 -25.85
CA LEU A 553 -24.02 1.75 -25.63
C LEU A 553 -23.53 1.00 -26.87
N LEU A 554 -23.97 1.40 -28.05
CA LEU A 554 -23.58 0.79 -29.33
C LEU A 554 -22.10 0.98 -29.66
N ALA A 555 -21.53 2.16 -29.40
CA ALA A 555 -20.09 2.39 -29.52
C ALA A 555 -19.28 1.47 -28.58
N ASN A 556 -19.68 1.37 -27.31
CA ASN A 556 -19.05 0.45 -26.35
C ASN A 556 -19.19 -1.04 -26.75
N LEU A 557 -20.26 -1.42 -27.46
CA LEU A 557 -20.43 -2.77 -27.98
C LEU A 557 -19.55 -3.06 -29.20
N GLN A 558 -19.13 -2.05 -29.98
CA GLN A 558 -18.20 -2.26 -31.09
C GLN A 558 -16.79 -2.60 -30.60
N ASP A 559 -16.31 -1.94 -29.54
CA ASP A 559 -15.04 -2.28 -28.86
C ASP A 559 -14.99 -3.74 -28.37
N LEU A 560 -16.15 -4.36 -28.13
CA LEU A 560 -16.30 -5.74 -27.66
C LEU A 560 -16.54 -6.78 -28.77
N ALA A 561 -16.85 -6.37 -30.00
CA ALA A 561 -17.52 -7.25 -30.97
C ALA A 561 -16.69 -7.64 -32.21
N VAL A 562 -15.54 -7.02 -32.49
CA VAL A 562 -14.84 -7.25 -33.77
C VAL A 562 -13.32 -7.32 -33.63
N GLU A 563 -12.80 -8.55 -33.75
CA GLU A 563 -11.43 -8.75 -34.25
C GLU A 563 -11.37 -8.26 -35.72
N GLY A 564 -10.66 -7.15 -35.96
CA GLY A 564 -10.16 -6.78 -37.29
C GLY A 564 -10.77 -5.56 -38.00
N HIS A 565 -11.93 -5.02 -37.60
CA HIS A 565 -12.53 -3.85 -38.27
C HIS A 565 -13.08 -2.82 -37.27
N ALA A 566 -12.21 -1.97 -36.73
CA ALA A 566 -12.58 -0.84 -35.89
C ALA A 566 -13.10 0.35 -36.73
N ALA A 567 -14.41 0.60 -36.69
CA ALA A 567 -14.96 1.87 -37.14
C ALA A 567 -14.47 3.00 -36.21
N ARG A 568 -13.70 3.95 -36.73
CA ARG A 568 -12.99 4.96 -35.91
C ARG A 568 -13.89 6.06 -35.32
N SER A 569 -15.16 6.10 -35.70
CA SER A 569 -16.14 7.08 -35.23
C SER A 569 -17.56 6.59 -35.54
N LEU A 570 -18.47 6.70 -34.57
CA LEU A 570 -19.90 6.51 -34.78
C LEU A 570 -20.59 7.88 -34.86
N GLY A 571 -21.24 8.18 -35.98
CA GLY A 571 -22.01 9.41 -36.17
C GLY A 571 -23.52 9.15 -36.10
N VAL A 572 -24.23 9.82 -35.19
CA VAL A 572 -25.70 9.81 -35.21
C VAL A 572 -26.18 10.75 -36.32
N SER A 573 -26.68 10.19 -37.42
CA SER A 573 -27.05 10.97 -38.61
C SER A 573 -28.54 11.30 -38.69
N ASN A 574 -29.42 10.44 -38.15
CA ASN A 574 -30.87 10.62 -38.16
C ASN A 574 -31.46 10.31 -36.77
N VAL A 575 -32.18 11.26 -36.18
CA VAL A 575 -32.97 11.05 -34.96
C VAL A 575 -34.42 11.42 -35.24
N ILE A 576 -35.30 10.42 -35.24
CA ILE A 576 -36.75 10.60 -35.48
C ILE A 576 -37.46 10.64 -34.14
N LEU A 577 -37.77 11.85 -33.68
CA LEU A 577 -38.52 12.08 -32.45
C LEU A 577 -39.99 12.30 -32.77
N SER A 578 -40.82 11.33 -32.39
CA SER A 578 -42.25 11.60 -32.22
C SER A 578 -42.44 12.66 -31.14
N GLY A 579 -43.43 13.55 -31.30
CA GLY A 579 -43.58 14.77 -30.48
C GLY A 579 -43.69 14.56 -28.96
N PRO A 580 -43.62 15.64 -28.16
CA PRO A 580 -43.47 15.59 -26.71
C PRO A 580 -44.46 14.62 -26.04
N ALA A 581 -43.92 13.62 -25.35
CA ALA A 581 -44.71 12.56 -24.75
C ALA A 581 -45.28 13.01 -23.39
N MET A 582 -46.60 13.05 -23.29
CA MET A 582 -47.30 13.17 -22.01
C MET A 582 -47.07 11.90 -21.20
N LEU A 583 -46.41 12.00 -20.03
CA LEU A 583 -46.23 10.85 -19.16
C LEU A 583 -47.57 10.47 -18.49
N PRO A 584 -47.80 9.17 -18.18
CA PRO A 584 -48.97 8.74 -17.41
C PRO A 584 -49.09 9.48 -16.08
N ASN A 585 -50.32 9.65 -15.59
CA ASN A 585 -50.58 10.33 -14.32
C ASN A 585 -50.03 9.49 -13.15
N LEU A 586 -48.91 9.91 -12.56
CA LEU A 586 -48.35 9.30 -11.36
C LEU A 586 -48.88 10.03 -10.12
N SER A 587 -49.69 9.29 -9.35
CA SER A 587 -50.32 9.58 -8.04
C SER A 587 -51.61 10.42 -7.98
N GLU A 588 -52.70 9.76 -7.59
CA GLU A 588 -53.58 10.22 -6.51
C GLU A 588 -53.50 9.19 -5.37
N ASN A 589 -52.63 9.46 -4.38
CA ASN A 589 -52.67 8.96 -2.99
C ASN A 589 -51.42 9.43 -2.23
N GLY A 590 -51.23 10.75 -2.18
CA GLY A 590 -50.44 11.38 -1.13
C GLY A 590 -51.40 11.93 -0.07
N THR A 591 -51.10 11.68 1.21
CA THR A 591 -51.83 12.10 2.43
C THR A 591 -53.02 11.26 2.94
N SER A 592 -52.74 10.05 3.44
CA SER A 592 -53.40 9.57 4.66
C SER A 592 -52.47 8.70 5.52
N SER A 593 -52.67 8.76 6.84
CA SER A 593 -51.84 8.10 7.86
C SER A 593 -52.16 6.60 7.98
N LEU A 594 -51.29 5.72 7.49
CA LEU A 594 -51.41 4.27 7.69
C LEU A 594 -50.04 3.61 7.98
N GLY A 595 -50.06 2.61 8.87
CA GLY A 595 -48.88 1.99 9.47
C GLY A 595 -48.15 0.95 8.59
N PRO A 596 -47.14 0.25 9.15
CA PRO A 596 -46.09 -0.44 8.39
C PRO A 596 -46.48 -1.79 7.74
N SER A 597 -47.75 -2.02 7.40
CA SER A 597 -48.21 -3.36 7.00
C SER A 597 -49.40 -3.39 6.02
N SER A 598 -49.24 -2.88 4.79
CA SER A 598 -49.92 -3.41 3.58
C SER A 598 -49.69 -2.57 2.30
N ILE A 599 -48.64 -2.84 1.51
CA ILE A 599 -48.62 -2.49 0.07
C ILE A 599 -48.04 -3.65 -0.75
N ARG A 600 -48.93 -4.58 -1.15
CA ARG A 600 -48.74 -5.42 -2.34
C ARG A 600 -49.64 -4.84 -3.43
N ALA A 601 -49.08 -4.09 -4.38
CA ALA A 601 -49.74 -3.75 -5.63
C ALA A 601 -48.67 -3.49 -6.71
N GLN A 602 -48.79 -4.19 -7.83
CA GLN A 602 -47.95 -3.97 -9.01
C GLN A 602 -48.52 -2.78 -9.80
N GLN A 603 -47.70 -1.76 -10.03
CA GLN A 603 -47.88 -0.85 -11.16
C GLN A 603 -46.52 -0.69 -11.83
N SER A 604 -46.41 -1.13 -13.09
CA SER A 604 -45.16 -1.05 -13.85
C SER A 604 -44.79 0.42 -14.12
N PRO A 605 -43.50 0.78 -14.01
CA PRO A 605 -43.08 2.16 -14.21
C PRO A 605 -43.25 2.63 -15.66
N ALA A 606 -43.32 3.95 -15.84
CA ALA A 606 -43.35 4.57 -17.17
C ALA A 606 -42.03 4.29 -17.92
N ARG A 607 -42.07 3.33 -18.83
CA ARG A 607 -40.96 2.91 -19.70
C ARG A 607 -41.18 3.43 -21.11
N ALA A 608 -40.11 3.90 -21.74
CA ALA A 608 -40.06 4.23 -23.16
C ALA A 608 -39.25 3.16 -23.91
N VAL A 609 -39.56 2.91 -25.18
CA VAL A 609 -38.77 2.01 -26.05
C VAL A 609 -38.26 2.82 -27.23
N LEU A 610 -36.95 2.75 -27.46
CA LEU A 610 -36.27 3.33 -28.61
C LEU A 610 -35.71 2.22 -29.48
N ASP A 611 -35.99 2.29 -30.77
CA ASP A 611 -35.44 1.39 -31.77
C ASP A 611 -34.21 2.08 -32.38
N CYS A 612 -33.04 1.46 -32.30
CA CYS A 612 -31.81 1.99 -32.86
C CYS A 612 -31.20 1.05 -33.89
N THR A 613 -30.77 1.60 -35.02
CA THR A 613 -30.11 0.85 -36.10
C THR A 613 -28.76 1.48 -36.40
N VAL A 614 -27.71 0.67 -36.43
CA VAL A 614 -26.34 1.09 -36.72
C VAL A 614 -25.86 0.44 -37.99
N ASP A 615 -25.25 1.23 -38.87
CA ASP A 615 -24.46 0.74 -40.00
C ASP A 615 -22.99 0.68 -39.58
N CYS A 616 -22.47 -0.53 -39.36
CA CYS A 616 -21.09 -0.76 -38.95
C CYS A 616 -20.07 -0.53 -40.08
N ILE A 617 -20.53 -0.42 -41.34
CA ILE A 617 -19.67 -0.14 -42.50
C ILE A 617 -19.61 1.37 -42.74
N ALA A 618 -20.77 2.05 -42.71
CA ALA A 618 -20.85 3.51 -42.88
C ALA A 618 -20.53 4.31 -41.61
N GLY A 619 -20.49 3.66 -40.44
CA GLY A 619 -20.25 4.31 -39.15
C GLY A 619 -21.41 5.20 -38.69
N SER A 620 -22.64 4.97 -39.18
CA SER A 620 -23.81 5.80 -38.89
C SER A 620 -24.81 5.12 -37.96
N ALA A 621 -25.56 5.91 -37.20
CA ALA A 621 -26.64 5.45 -36.33
C ALA A 621 -27.95 6.23 -36.55
N GLU A 622 -29.05 5.49 -36.60
CA GLU A 622 -30.42 6.00 -36.66
C GLU A 622 -31.16 5.62 -35.37
N VAL A 623 -31.91 6.56 -34.79
CA VAL A 623 -32.73 6.31 -33.58
C VAL A 623 -34.17 6.78 -33.83
N GLY A 624 -35.14 5.93 -33.53
CA GLY A 624 -36.56 6.24 -33.58
C GLY A 624 -37.31 5.80 -32.32
N THR A 625 -38.42 6.46 -32.01
CA THR A 625 -39.38 5.96 -31.02
C THR A 625 -40.23 4.86 -31.63
N GLY A 626 -40.13 3.63 -31.15
CA GLY A 626 -41.04 2.54 -31.54
C GLY A 626 -42.48 2.95 -31.24
N ASN A 627 -43.38 2.83 -32.22
CA ASN A 627 -44.68 3.52 -32.22
C ASN A 627 -45.74 2.85 -31.31
N SER A 628 -45.31 2.34 -30.14
CA SER A 628 -46.12 1.55 -29.22
C SER A 628 -45.79 1.85 -27.75
N MET A 629 -46.40 2.91 -27.19
CA MET A 629 -46.81 2.88 -25.78
C MET A 629 -47.96 1.87 -25.63
N ARG A 630 -47.64 0.56 -25.57
CA ARG A 630 -48.63 -0.49 -25.29
C ARG A 630 -48.80 -0.66 -23.78
N PRO A 631 -50.04 -0.61 -23.26
CA PRO A 631 -50.35 -1.17 -21.94
C PRO A 631 -50.08 -2.68 -21.93
N GLU A 632 -49.75 -3.23 -20.76
CA GLU A 632 -49.34 -4.62 -20.62
C GLU A 632 -50.46 -5.63 -20.96
N ALA A 633 -50.07 -6.74 -21.57
CA ALA A 633 -50.76 -8.03 -21.45
C ALA A 633 -49.71 -9.16 -21.59
N PRO A 634 -49.76 -10.22 -20.77
CA PRO A 634 -48.77 -11.30 -20.82
C PRO A 634 -49.08 -12.26 -21.98
N GLY A 635 -48.22 -12.24 -23.00
CA GLY A 635 -48.23 -13.18 -24.11
C GLY A 635 -46.79 -13.59 -24.44
N SER A 636 -46.57 -14.89 -24.61
CA SER A 636 -45.28 -15.55 -24.83
C SER A 636 -44.36 -14.81 -25.81
N TRP A 637 -43.27 -14.24 -25.29
CA TRP A 637 -42.05 -14.00 -26.07
C TRP A 637 -41.24 -15.29 -26.02
N ASP A 638 -41.03 -15.95 -27.16
CA ASP A 638 -40.25 -17.19 -27.22
C ASP A 638 -38.81 -16.96 -26.74
N SER A 639 -38.44 -17.62 -25.64
CA SER A 639 -37.20 -17.40 -24.90
C SER A 639 -35.95 -18.04 -25.54
N HIS A 640 -35.94 -18.18 -26.88
CA HIS A 640 -34.91 -18.94 -27.61
C HIS A 640 -34.19 -18.15 -28.72
N ALA A 641 -34.42 -16.85 -28.86
CA ALA A 641 -33.60 -15.96 -29.69
C ALA A 641 -32.58 -15.19 -28.81
N GLY A 642 -31.33 -15.65 -28.82
CA GLY A 642 -30.26 -15.28 -27.88
C GLY A 642 -30.16 -13.81 -27.46
N SER A 643 -30.55 -13.53 -26.21
CA SER A 643 -29.96 -12.45 -25.43
C SER A 643 -28.47 -12.76 -25.20
N SER A 644 -27.60 -11.77 -25.39
CA SER A 644 -26.16 -11.95 -25.16
C SER A 644 -25.90 -12.27 -23.67
N PRO A 645 -25.09 -13.29 -23.33
CA PRO A 645 -24.84 -13.71 -21.94
C PRO A 645 -24.31 -12.58 -21.03
N VAL A 646 -23.66 -11.59 -21.63
CA VAL A 646 -22.91 -10.49 -20.97
C VAL A 646 -23.74 -9.68 -19.96
N MET A 647 -25.06 -9.56 -20.13
CA MET A 647 -25.92 -8.86 -19.16
C MET A 647 -26.79 -9.79 -18.30
N HIS A 648 -27.14 -11.00 -18.77
CA HIS A 648 -27.95 -11.92 -17.97
C HIS A 648 -27.12 -12.57 -16.86
N GLY A 649 -25.87 -12.94 -17.15
CA GLY A 649 -24.92 -13.36 -16.13
C GLY A 649 -24.61 -12.26 -15.10
N TYR A 650 -24.61 -10.99 -15.52
CA TYR A 650 -24.33 -9.84 -14.65
C TYR A 650 -25.48 -9.47 -13.69
N LEU A 651 -26.73 -9.86 -14.01
CA LEU A 651 -27.87 -9.70 -13.11
C LEU A 651 -28.19 -10.96 -12.29
N GLN A 652 -27.73 -12.15 -12.73
CA GLN A 652 -27.96 -13.42 -12.04
C GLN A 652 -26.81 -13.88 -11.14
N SER A 653 -25.57 -13.37 -11.32
CA SER A 653 -24.42 -13.71 -10.47
C SER A 653 -24.56 -13.29 -9.00
N ILE A 654 -25.61 -12.56 -8.64
CA ILE A 654 -25.97 -12.20 -7.27
C ILE A 654 -26.78 -13.32 -6.58
N HIS A 655 -27.33 -14.30 -7.32
CA HIS A 655 -28.33 -15.24 -6.78
C HIS A 655 -28.15 -16.71 -7.27
N GLN A 656 -27.32 -17.51 -6.58
CA GLN A 656 -27.67 -18.90 -6.17
C GLN A 656 -26.55 -19.62 -5.38
N PRO A 657 -26.85 -20.28 -4.25
CA PRO A 657 -25.99 -21.31 -3.64
C PRO A 657 -26.33 -22.71 -4.17
N GLN A 658 -25.34 -23.56 -4.38
CA GLN A 658 -25.54 -25.00 -4.66
C GLN A 658 -24.90 -25.86 -3.58
N HIS A 659 -25.71 -26.75 -2.96
CA HIS A 659 -25.26 -27.75 -2.00
C HIS A 659 -24.97 -29.07 -2.71
N PHE A 660 -23.85 -29.74 -2.39
CA PHE A 660 -23.70 -31.18 -2.64
C PHE A 660 -22.91 -31.89 -1.51
N THR A 661 -23.16 -33.19 -1.37
CA THR A 661 -22.81 -34.03 -0.22
C THR A 661 -21.53 -34.85 -0.39
N ARG A 662 -20.81 -35.07 0.72
CA ARG A 662 -19.57 -35.87 0.78
C ARG A 662 -19.78 -37.37 0.51
N HIS A 663 -18.80 -37.99 -0.15
CA HIS A 663 -18.51 -39.43 -0.05
C HIS A 663 -17.00 -39.63 0.21
N SER A 664 -16.64 -40.75 0.85
CA SER A 664 -15.29 -41.03 1.37
C SER A 664 -14.73 -42.35 0.86
N SER A 665 -13.42 -42.40 0.59
CA SER A 665 -12.65 -43.66 0.45
C SER A 665 -11.15 -43.44 0.68
N SER A 666 -10.52 -44.29 1.49
CA SER A 666 -9.09 -44.35 1.83
C SER A 666 -8.23 -44.95 0.71
N GLY A 667 -7.02 -44.46 0.40
CA GLY A 667 -5.73 -44.77 1.06
C GLY A 667 -4.90 -45.73 0.17
N PRO A 668 -3.67 -46.16 0.53
CA PRO A 668 -2.59 -45.50 1.30
C PRO A 668 -1.73 -44.61 0.34
N GLY A 669 -0.45 -44.25 0.51
CA GLY A 669 0.61 -44.56 1.49
C GLY A 669 1.90 -43.73 1.23
N GLN A 670 3.04 -44.06 1.86
CA GLN A 670 4.31 -43.30 1.77
C GLN A 670 5.56 -44.18 1.84
N SER A 671 6.73 -43.62 1.49
CA SER A 671 7.98 -43.89 2.22
C SER A 671 8.95 -42.69 2.14
N GLY A 672 9.24 -42.06 3.27
CA GLY A 672 10.29 -41.04 3.44
C GLY A 672 11.14 -41.36 4.68
N MET A 673 12.40 -40.90 4.71
CA MET A 673 13.34 -41.11 5.82
C MET A 673 13.40 -39.89 6.78
N PRO A 674 13.98 -40.03 7.99
CA PRO A 674 13.39 -39.41 9.19
C PRO A 674 13.90 -38.01 9.57
N ILE A 675 13.01 -37.31 10.28
CA ILE A 675 13.11 -36.01 10.97
C ILE A 675 13.55 -36.25 12.46
N PRO A 676 14.03 -35.24 13.22
CA PRO A 676 14.56 -35.44 14.58
C PRO A 676 13.61 -36.16 15.55
N ARG A 677 14.15 -36.86 16.54
CA ARG A 677 13.38 -37.83 17.34
C ARG A 677 12.91 -37.27 18.69
N VAL A 678 11.59 -37.26 18.88
CA VAL A 678 11.02 -37.74 20.15
C VAL A 678 11.15 -39.26 20.10
N GLU A 679 11.96 -39.85 20.98
CA GLU A 679 12.15 -41.31 20.97
C GLU A 679 10.84 -42.02 21.34
N PRO A 680 10.32 -42.96 20.51
CA PRO A 680 9.03 -43.59 20.76
C PRO A 680 8.89 -44.22 22.14
N GLN A 681 10.00 -44.64 22.77
CA GLN A 681 10.04 -45.16 24.14
C GLN A 681 9.50 -44.19 25.19
N GLU A 682 9.73 -42.88 25.05
CA GLU A 682 9.25 -41.89 26.03
C GLU A 682 7.73 -41.69 26.00
N LEU A 683 7.13 -41.92 24.82
CA LEU A 683 5.68 -41.96 24.63
C LEU A 683 5.10 -43.33 25.02
N LEU A 684 5.83 -44.42 24.76
CA LEU A 684 5.43 -45.79 25.09
C LEU A 684 5.16 -45.92 26.60
N GLU A 685 5.96 -45.27 27.44
CA GLU A 685 5.72 -45.16 28.89
C GLU A 685 4.41 -44.42 29.22
N ILE A 686 4.14 -43.26 28.59
CA ILE A 686 2.92 -42.47 28.83
C ILE A 686 1.68 -43.26 28.38
N VAL A 687 1.73 -43.80 27.16
CA VAL A 687 0.66 -44.59 26.54
C VAL A 687 0.37 -45.83 27.38
N SER A 688 1.39 -46.56 27.82
CA SER A 688 1.20 -47.76 28.65
C SER A 688 0.62 -47.43 30.03
N ASN A 689 0.98 -46.28 30.61
CA ASN A 689 0.38 -45.80 31.86
C ASN A 689 -1.10 -45.42 31.72
N VAL A 690 -1.50 -44.83 30.59
CA VAL A 690 -2.92 -44.49 30.31
C VAL A 690 -3.74 -45.73 29.94
N LEU A 691 -3.15 -46.69 29.22
CA LEU A 691 -3.81 -47.94 28.82
C LEU A 691 -3.83 -49.01 29.93
N GLY A 692 -2.98 -48.88 30.96
CA GLY A 692 -2.80 -49.89 32.01
C GLY A 692 -2.13 -51.20 31.54
N LYS A 693 -1.51 -51.20 30.36
CA LYS A 693 -0.79 -52.34 29.75
C LYS A 693 0.25 -51.83 28.73
N GLU A 694 1.24 -52.67 28.41
CA GLU A 694 2.19 -52.38 27.32
C GLU A 694 1.46 -52.30 25.96
N ALA A 695 1.89 -51.36 25.12
CA ALA A 695 1.41 -51.16 23.74
C ALA A 695 2.59 -51.08 22.76
N ALA A 696 2.44 -51.60 21.54
CA ALA A 696 3.51 -51.56 20.55
C ALA A 696 3.55 -50.21 19.78
N ALA A 697 4.73 -49.84 19.30
CA ALA A 697 4.95 -48.50 18.73
C ALA A 697 4.08 -48.17 17.50
N ASP A 698 3.79 -49.18 16.67
CA ASP A 698 3.00 -49.07 15.44
C ASP A 698 1.55 -49.57 15.61
N GLU A 699 1.16 -50.01 16.81
CA GLU A 699 -0.19 -50.49 17.10
C GLU A 699 -1.21 -49.32 17.10
N PRO A 700 -2.37 -49.46 16.44
CA PRO A 700 -3.43 -48.47 16.54
C PRO A 700 -3.92 -48.34 17.99
N LEU A 701 -3.79 -47.15 18.58
CA LEU A 701 -4.08 -46.90 20.00
C LEU A 701 -5.50 -47.32 20.41
N MET A 702 -6.48 -47.16 19.51
CA MET A 702 -7.87 -47.59 19.72
C MET A 702 -8.00 -49.12 19.81
N GLU A 703 -7.23 -49.87 19.02
CA GLU A 703 -7.17 -51.34 19.07
C GLU A 703 -6.37 -51.81 20.30
N ALA A 704 -5.35 -51.04 20.69
CA ALA A 704 -4.69 -51.15 21.97
C ALA A 704 -5.61 -50.80 23.16
N GLY A 705 -6.87 -50.40 22.95
CA GLY A 705 -7.87 -50.19 24.00
C GLY A 705 -7.97 -48.77 24.54
N LEU A 706 -7.41 -47.78 23.83
CA LEU A 706 -7.64 -46.37 24.14
C LEU A 706 -9.10 -46.02 23.86
N ASP A 707 -9.86 -45.64 24.88
CA ASP A 707 -11.23 -45.16 24.72
C ASP A 707 -11.27 -43.62 24.62
N SER A 708 -12.46 -43.04 24.49
CA SER A 708 -12.63 -41.58 24.36
C SER A 708 -12.26 -40.78 25.61
N ILE A 709 -12.13 -41.42 26.78
CA ILE A 709 -11.66 -40.79 28.02
C ILE A 709 -10.13 -40.89 28.07
N GLY A 710 -9.58 -42.09 27.85
CA GLY A 710 -8.14 -42.32 27.74
C GLY A 710 -7.47 -41.46 26.66
N ALA A 711 -8.16 -41.18 25.55
CA ALA A 711 -7.68 -40.24 24.53
C ALA A 711 -7.44 -38.83 25.08
N VAL A 712 -8.32 -38.33 25.95
CA VAL A 712 -8.20 -37.00 26.59
C VAL A 712 -7.11 -37.02 27.66
N GLU A 713 -7.02 -38.10 28.44
CA GLU A 713 -5.96 -38.29 29.44
C GLU A 713 -4.57 -38.39 28.80
N LEU A 714 -4.42 -39.18 27.72
CA LEU A 714 -3.19 -39.28 26.93
C LEU A 714 -2.82 -37.92 26.34
N LYS A 715 -3.76 -37.22 25.71
CA LYS A 715 -3.55 -35.86 25.20
C LYS A 715 -3.03 -34.92 26.30
N ASN A 716 -3.62 -34.95 27.49
CA ASN A 716 -3.22 -34.08 28.59
C ASN A 716 -1.85 -34.48 29.17
N ALA A 717 -1.56 -35.78 29.31
CA ALA A 717 -0.28 -36.28 29.82
C ALA A 717 0.88 -35.98 28.87
N VAL A 718 0.67 -36.14 27.56
CA VAL A 718 1.65 -35.79 26.51
C VAL A 718 1.86 -34.27 26.48
N SER A 719 0.78 -33.47 26.50
CA SER A 719 0.89 -32.01 26.60
C SER A 719 1.68 -31.56 27.83
N ALA A 720 1.46 -32.19 28.99
CA ALA A 720 2.15 -31.87 30.23
C ALA A 720 3.63 -32.29 30.23
N LYS A 721 3.98 -33.46 29.67
CA LYS A 721 5.37 -33.97 29.62
C LYS A 721 6.24 -33.23 28.61
N PHE A 722 5.70 -32.85 27.45
CA PHE A 722 6.46 -32.21 26.38
C PHE A 722 6.25 -30.68 26.26
N GLY A 723 5.36 -30.09 27.07
CA GLY A 723 5.14 -28.64 27.10
C GLY A 723 4.43 -28.07 25.87
N VAL A 724 3.68 -28.89 25.13
CA VAL A 724 3.02 -28.53 23.86
C VAL A 724 1.51 -28.64 23.96
N GLU A 725 0.77 -27.66 23.41
CA GLU A 725 -0.68 -27.80 23.28
C GLU A 725 -1.04 -28.67 22.06
N LEU A 726 -1.89 -29.66 22.32
CA LEU A 726 -2.34 -30.67 21.36
C LEU A 726 -3.86 -30.60 21.17
N PRO A 727 -4.39 -30.78 19.95
CA PRO A 727 -5.83 -30.82 19.71
C PRO A 727 -6.47 -32.07 20.34
N ALA A 728 -7.76 -32.00 20.66
CA ALA A 728 -8.50 -33.15 21.21
C ALA A 728 -8.61 -34.33 20.21
N THR A 729 -8.35 -34.10 18.92
CA THR A 729 -8.31 -35.11 17.87
C THR A 729 -6.95 -35.78 17.69
N VAL A 730 -5.90 -35.35 18.40
CA VAL A 730 -4.51 -35.76 18.13
C VAL A 730 -4.29 -37.28 18.13
N THR A 731 -5.02 -38.02 18.97
CA THR A 731 -4.94 -39.49 19.06
C THR A 731 -5.72 -40.21 17.96
N PHE A 732 -6.57 -39.51 17.22
CA PHE A 732 -7.28 -40.00 16.03
C PHE A 732 -6.53 -39.63 14.75
N ASP A 733 -5.98 -38.41 14.70
CA ASP A 733 -5.19 -37.90 13.56
C ASP A 733 -3.82 -38.61 13.47
N TYR A 734 -3.24 -38.99 14.63
CA TYR A 734 -1.99 -39.72 14.76
C TYR A 734 -2.20 -41.00 15.60
N PRO A 735 -2.79 -42.06 15.02
CA PRO A 735 -3.37 -43.17 15.78
C PRO A 735 -2.36 -44.21 16.31
N SER A 736 -1.05 -43.99 16.22
CA SER A 736 -0.02 -44.87 16.78
C SER A 736 1.05 -44.06 17.53
N ILE A 737 1.82 -44.73 18.39
CA ILE A 737 2.89 -44.11 19.19
C ILE A 737 3.96 -43.49 18.27
N ALA A 738 4.33 -44.19 17.18
CA ALA A 738 5.29 -43.71 16.18
C ALA A 738 4.76 -42.49 15.38
N ALA A 739 3.47 -42.48 15.02
CA ALA A 739 2.85 -41.33 14.36
C ALA A 739 2.82 -40.10 15.29
N LEU A 740 2.44 -40.31 16.56
CA LEU A 740 2.39 -39.26 17.58
C LEU A 740 3.80 -38.71 17.90
N ALA A 741 4.82 -39.57 17.95
CA ALA A 741 6.22 -39.17 18.11
C ALA A 741 6.69 -38.24 16.97
N THR A 742 6.34 -38.59 15.74
CA THR A 742 6.69 -37.80 14.55
C THR A 742 5.98 -36.44 14.54
N TYR A 743 4.72 -36.38 15.00
CA TYR A 743 3.97 -35.13 15.15
C TYR A 743 4.52 -34.22 16.26
N LEU A 744 4.95 -34.80 17.39
CA LEU A 744 5.56 -34.04 18.48
C LEU A 744 6.92 -33.47 18.07
N ALA A 745 7.73 -34.24 17.36
CA ALA A 745 9.01 -33.78 16.83
C ALA A 745 8.88 -32.52 15.96
N THR A 746 7.90 -32.48 15.04
CA THR A 746 7.68 -31.29 14.19
C THR A 746 7.09 -30.10 14.95
N ARG A 747 6.46 -30.31 16.10
CA ARG A 747 6.02 -29.22 17.01
C ARG A 747 7.15 -28.70 17.91
N MET A 748 8.17 -29.51 18.19
CA MET A 748 9.25 -29.22 19.15
C MET A 748 10.57 -28.73 18.52
N ALA A 749 10.75 -28.84 17.20
CA ALA A 749 11.98 -28.44 16.52
C ALA A 749 12.31 -26.94 16.71
N PRO A 750 13.50 -26.57 17.22
CA PRO A 750 13.92 -25.18 17.32
C PRO A 750 14.20 -24.59 15.93
N MET A 751 13.58 -23.44 15.59
CA MET A 751 13.85 -22.77 14.30
C MET A 751 15.33 -22.40 14.09
N GLN A 752 16.11 -22.27 15.18
CA GLN A 752 17.56 -22.04 15.10
C GLN A 752 18.35 -23.24 14.54
N GLU A 753 17.83 -24.47 14.62
CA GLU A 753 18.46 -25.66 14.02
C GLU A 753 18.06 -25.83 12.55
N SER A 754 16.79 -25.60 12.19
CA SER A 754 16.33 -25.68 10.79
C SER A 754 16.83 -24.52 9.91
N MET A 755 17.11 -23.34 10.48
CA MET A 755 17.72 -22.21 9.75
C MET A 755 19.17 -22.43 9.30
N TYR A 756 19.79 -23.57 9.64
CA TYR A 756 21.09 -23.98 9.08
C TYR A 756 21.01 -24.54 7.65
N GLY A 757 19.93 -24.30 6.90
CA GLY A 757 19.90 -24.51 5.45
C GLY A 757 19.92 -25.97 4.98
N ALA A 758 19.74 -26.91 5.90
CA ALA A 758 19.82 -28.35 5.64
C ALA A 758 18.45 -29.02 5.43
N GLU A 759 17.34 -28.31 5.69
CA GLU A 759 15.98 -28.84 5.57
C GLU A 759 15.12 -27.94 4.66
N ASP A 760 14.29 -28.59 3.86
CA ASP A 760 13.25 -27.97 3.04
C ASP A 760 11.93 -27.99 3.81
N LEU A 761 11.39 -26.80 4.07
CA LEU A 761 10.19 -26.56 4.88
C LEU A 761 8.95 -26.32 4.00
N CYS A 762 9.08 -26.37 2.67
CA CYS A 762 7.91 -26.29 1.79
C CYS A 762 7.06 -27.55 1.94
N THR A 763 5.77 -27.36 2.24
CA THR A 763 4.80 -28.43 2.47
C THR A 763 3.65 -28.34 1.46
N PRO A 764 2.90 -29.43 1.22
CA PRO A 764 1.68 -29.36 0.45
C PRO A 764 0.68 -28.38 1.05
N VAL A 765 -0.11 -27.68 0.21
CA VAL A 765 -1.10 -26.71 0.70
C VAL A 765 -2.04 -27.34 1.74
N PRO A 766 -2.14 -26.79 2.96
CA PRO A 766 -3.08 -27.27 3.97
C PRO A 766 -4.53 -27.10 3.52
N LEU A 767 -5.37 -28.10 3.79
CA LEU A 767 -6.81 -28.05 3.49
C LEU A 767 -7.52 -26.89 4.21
N GLU A 768 -6.97 -26.44 5.35
CA GLU A 768 -7.39 -25.27 6.11
C GLU A 768 -7.22 -23.94 5.34
N ARG A 769 -6.37 -23.90 4.32
CA ARG A 769 -6.18 -22.74 3.43
C ARG A 769 -7.12 -22.82 2.23
N TRP A 770 -6.96 -23.85 1.40
CA TRP A 770 -7.90 -24.16 0.31
C TRP A 770 -7.74 -25.60 -0.18
N ASP A 771 -8.83 -26.16 -0.71
CA ASP A 771 -8.83 -27.50 -1.31
C ASP A 771 -8.34 -27.46 -2.76
N LEU A 772 -7.11 -27.95 -2.99
CA LEU A 772 -6.53 -28.08 -4.34
C LEU A 772 -7.33 -29.01 -5.28
N GLN A 773 -8.16 -29.92 -4.75
CA GLN A 773 -9.01 -30.82 -5.56
C GLN A 773 -10.33 -30.16 -5.98
N ALA A 774 -10.82 -29.21 -5.18
CA ALA A 774 -12.03 -28.43 -5.50
C ALA A 774 -11.78 -27.30 -6.51
N LEU A 775 -10.52 -26.86 -6.65
CA LEU A 775 -10.12 -25.92 -7.70
C LEU A 775 -10.14 -26.63 -9.07
N SER A 776 -10.96 -26.11 -9.99
CA SER A 776 -11.32 -26.76 -11.26
C SER A 776 -10.12 -27.33 -12.03
N ALA A 777 -10.21 -28.61 -12.41
CA ALA A 777 -9.23 -29.30 -13.26
C ALA A 777 -9.16 -28.77 -14.72
N GLU A 778 -9.89 -27.70 -15.04
CA GLU A 778 -9.87 -27.04 -16.36
C GLU A 778 -8.79 -25.94 -16.50
N ASP A 779 -8.26 -25.39 -15.41
CA ASP A 779 -7.18 -24.38 -15.48
C ASP A 779 -5.81 -25.03 -15.66
N ASP A 780 -5.10 -24.65 -16.72
CA ASP A 780 -3.74 -25.16 -17.01
C ASP A 780 -2.71 -24.81 -15.93
N VAL A 781 -2.94 -23.73 -15.15
CA VAL A 781 -2.12 -23.38 -13.97
C VAL A 781 -2.29 -24.38 -12.83
N LEU A 782 -3.49 -24.93 -12.64
CA LEU A 782 -3.75 -25.95 -11.62
C LEU A 782 -3.18 -27.31 -12.06
N ARG A 783 -3.22 -27.60 -13.37
CA ARG A 783 -2.58 -28.79 -13.96
C ARG A 783 -1.06 -28.78 -13.85
N SER A 784 -0.41 -27.61 -13.99
CA SER A 784 1.06 -27.48 -14.01
C SER A 784 1.75 -27.80 -12.68
N GLY A 785 1.00 -27.80 -11.57
CA GLY A 785 1.53 -28.09 -10.23
C GLY A 785 2.08 -26.88 -9.47
N MET A 786 2.09 -25.68 -10.06
CA MET A 786 2.63 -24.43 -9.47
C MET A 786 2.01 -23.99 -8.13
N LEU A 787 0.93 -24.63 -7.67
CA LEU A 787 0.26 -24.39 -6.39
C LEU A 787 0.34 -25.60 -5.44
N ARG A 788 1.17 -26.63 -5.72
CA ARG A 788 1.19 -27.86 -4.92
C ARG A 788 1.86 -27.69 -3.56
N ALA A 789 2.97 -26.95 -3.49
CA ALA A 789 3.76 -26.78 -2.27
C ALA A 789 4.20 -25.32 -2.05
N ALA A 790 4.29 -24.93 -0.78
CA ALA A 790 4.77 -23.64 -0.30
C ALA A 790 5.07 -23.72 1.22
N TYR A 791 5.67 -22.70 1.81
CA TYR A 791 5.81 -22.62 3.27
C TYR A 791 4.57 -21.94 3.90
N PHE A 792 4.01 -22.54 4.95
CA PHE A 792 2.84 -22.03 5.66
C PHE A 792 3.12 -21.94 7.16
N LEU A 793 2.64 -20.87 7.80
CA LEU A 793 2.62 -20.75 9.26
C LEU A 793 1.47 -21.59 9.84
N GLY A 794 1.75 -22.32 10.91
CA GLY A 794 0.73 -23.03 11.66
C GLY A 794 -0.26 -22.08 12.33
N ARG A 795 -1.52 -22.51 12.44
CA ARG A 795 -2.53 -21.95 13.36
C ARG A 795 -2.80 -20.43 13.28
N VAL A 796 -2.71 -19.84 12.08
CA VAL A 796 -3.09 -18.42 11.84
C VAL A 796 -4.59 -18.11 12.08
N ASP A 797 -5.39 -19.12 12.41
CA ASP A 797 -6.76 -18.98 12.92
C ASP A 797 -6.80 -18.42 14.35
N LEU A 798 -5.77 -18.69 15.18
CA LEU A 798 -5.67 -18.26 16.57
C LEU A 798 -5.35 -16.76 16.75
N PHE A 799 -5.66 -16.24 17.94
CA PHE A 799 -5.32 -14.90 18.44
C PHE A 799 -5.86 -14.71 19.87
N ASP A 800 -5.10 -14.09 20.78
CA ASP A 800 -5.59 -13.76 22.13
C ASP A 800 -6.40 -12.44 22.15
N ASP A 801 -7.68 -12.52 21.79
CA ASP A 801 -8.58 -11.36 21.81
C ASP A 801 -8.73 -10.72 23.21
N GLY A 802 -8.56 -11.53 24.27
CA GLY A 802 -8.61 -11.10 25.66
C GLY A 802 -7.43 -10.22 26.07
N ALA A 803 -6.20 -10.66 25.80
CA ALA A 803 -4.98 -9.92 26.11
C ALA A 803 -4.94 -8.56 25.40
N PHE A 804 -5.31 -8.52 24.12
CA PHE A 804 -5.36 -7.29 23.33
C PHE A 804 -6.63 -6.46 23.52
N ARG A 805 -7.56 -6.91 24.38
CA ARG A 805 -8.85 -6.26 24.70
C ARG A 805 -9.69 -5.96 23.46
N GLN A 806 -9.67 -6.87 22.50
CA GLN A 806 -10.53 -6.81 21.32
C GLN A 806 -11.86 -7.52 21.62
N SER A 807 -12.92 -7.21 20.87
CA SER A 807 -14.13 -8.03 20.91
C SER A 807 -13.97 -9.23 19.97
N LYS A 808 -14.57 -10.40 20.28
CA LYS A 808 -14.57 -11.56 19.37
C LYS A 808 -15.05 -11.22 17.96
N SER A 809 -16.07 -10.37 17.84
CA SER A 809 -16.58 -9.88 16.54
C SER A 809 -15.56 -9.03 15.76
N GLU A 810 -14.69 -8.30 16.47
CA GLU A 810 -13.61 -7.53 15.86
C GLU A 810 -12.41 -8.41 15.53
N ALA A 811 -12.01 -9.31 16.42
CA ALA A 811 -10.93 -10.28 16.19
C ALA A 811 -11.22 -11.21 14.99
N VAL A 812 -12.47 -11.68 14.82
CA VAL A 812 -12.89 -12.46 13.64
C VAL A 812 -12.87 -11.61 12.36
N ALA A 813 -13.13 -10.31 12.45
CA ALA A 813 -13.07 -9.40 11.30
C ALA A 813 -11.64 -8.91 10.97
N MET A 814 -10.70 -9.06 11.90
CA MET A 814 -9.29 -8.73 11.71
C MET A 814 -8.59 -9.74 10.79
N ASP A 815 -7.90 -9.21 9.77
CA ASP A 815 -7.00 -10.00 8.93
C ASP A 815 -6.02 -10.78 9.83
N PRO A 816 -5.84 -12.11 9.65
CA PRO A 816 -4.84 -12.91 10.34
C PRO A 816 -3.46 -12.26 10.38
N GLN A 817 -3.06 -11.55 9.33
CA GLN A 817 -1.80 -10.79 9.26
C GLN A 817 -1.72 -9.71 10.34
N THR A 818 -2.84 -9.03 10.65
CA THR A 818 -2.91 -8.04 11.73
C THR A 818 -2.79 -8.68 13.10
N ARG A 819 -3.35 -9.89 13.27
CA ARG A 819 -3.35 -10.65 14.53
C ARG A 819 -1.93 -11.09 14.88
N VAL A 820 -1.28 -11.80 13.95
CA VAL A 820 0.13 -12.20 14.07
C VAL A 820 1.05 -10.98 14.24
N LEU A 821 0.90 -9.93 13.42
CA LEU A 821 1.72 -8.73 13.51
C LEU A 821 1.61 -8.04 14.88
N LEU A 822 0.42 -8.02 15.49
CA LEU A 822 0.18 -7.41 16.80
C LEU A 822 0.81 -8.23 17.94
N GLU A 823 0.74 -9.56 17.88
CA GLU A 823 1.39 -10.48 18.81
C GLU A 823 2.92 -10.36 18.75
N GLN A 824 3.50 -10.45 17.55
CA GLN A 824 4.94 -10.31 17.33
C GLN A 824 5.44 -8.88 17.68
N SER A 825 4.63 -7.84 17.43
CA SER A 825 4.95 -6.47 17.86
C SER A 825 4.94 -6.30 19.37
N PHE A 826 4.05 -7.02 20.08
CA PHE A 826 4.03 -7.04 21.53
C PHE A 826 5.24 -7.78 22.10
N ALA A 827 5.59 -8.96 21.57
CA ALA A 827 6.77 -9.72 21.96
C ALA A 827 8.05 -8.89 21.79
N ALA A 828 8.29 -8.32 20.61
CA ALA A 828 9.43 -7.45 20.35
C ALA A 828 9.51 -6.22 21.29
N LEU A 829 8.36 -5.67 21.69
CA LEU A 829 8.29 -4.59 22.69
C LEU A 829 8.57 -5.06 24.12
N GLN A 830 8.28 -6.30 24.47
CA GLN A 830 8.59 -6.86 25.78
C GLN A 830 10.10 -7.14 25.91
N ASP A 831 10.72 -7.71 24.88
CA ASP A 831 12.17 -7.92 24.82
C ASP A 831 12.92 -6.58 24.85
N MET A 832 12.48 -5.60 24.05
CA MET A 832 13.04 -4.25 24.10
C MET A 832 12.93 -3.60 25.49
N LYS A 833 11.86 -3.84 26.27
CA LYS A 833 11.75 -3.29 27.64
C LYS A 833 12.77 -3.91 28.59
N GLY A 834 13.13 -5.18 28.40
CA GLY A 834 14.23 -5.83 29.12
C GLY A 834 15.58 -5.18 28.80
N GLY A 835 15.82 -4.80 27.53
CA GLY A 835 17.08 -4.21 27.07
C GLY A 835 17.20 -2.68 27.12
N LEU A 836 16.10 -1.91 27.20
CA LEU A 836 16.09 -0.45 26.99
C LEU A 836 15.44 0.36 28.13
N ALA A 837 15.55 -0.11 29.37
CA ALA A 837 14.99 0.55 30.55
C ALA A 837 15.31 2.07 30.61
N GLY A 838 14.31 2.91 30.38
CA GLY A 838 14.42 4.38 30.37
C GLY A 838 13.96 5.08 29.08
N THR A 839 13.84 4.37 27.96
CA THR A 839 13.14 4.91 26.77
C THR A 839 11.63 4.82 26.96
N SER A 840 10.88 5.90 26.68
CA SER A 840 9.42 5.87 26.74
C SER A 840 8.85 5.02 25.60
N PRO A 841 8.13 3.91 25.86
CA PRO A 841 7.51 3.11 24.80
C PRO A 841 6.50 3.91 23.98
N ALA A 842 5.96 5.00 24.53
CA ALA A 842 5.05 5.88 23.81
C ALA A 842 5.71 6.57 22.60
N SER A 843 7.03 6.81 22.58
CA SER A 843 7.70 7.40 21.40
C SER A 843 8.34 6.38 20.46
N THR A 844 7.81 5.15 20.45
CA THR A 844 8.20 4.11 19.48
C THR A 844 7.55 4.37 18.12
N GLY A 845 8.33 4.34 17.04
CA GLY A 845 7.80 4.33 15.66
C GLY A 845 7.43 2.92 15.19
N VAL A 846 6.56 2.80 14.19
CA VAL A 846 6.08 1.54 13.61
C VAL A 846 6.16 1.63 12.08
N TYR A 847 6.96 0.77 11.47
CA TYR A 847 7.22 0.75 10.04
C TYR A 847 6.95 -0.67 9.52
N VAL A 848 5.95 -0.85 8.66
CA VAL A 848 5.48 -2.19 8.25
C VAL A 848 5.44 -2.34 6.74
N GLY A 849 6.12 -3.38 6.26
CA GLY A 849 6.02 -3.85 4.88
C GLY A 849 5.00 -4.96 4.73
N CYS A 850 4.02 -4.79 3.84
CA CYS A 850 3.07 -5.82 3.42
C CYS A 850 2.73 -5.64 1.93
N VAL A 851 2.40 -6.72 1.24
CA VAL A 851 2.11 -6.73 -0.21
C VAL A 851 0.66 -7.15 -0.49
N TRP A 852 0.22 -8.24 0.14
CA TRP A 852 -1.06 -8.88 -0.15
C TRP A 852 -2.08 -8.68 0.98
N GLN A 853 -3.32 -8.32 0.61
CA GLN A 853 -4.45 -8.12 1.52
C GLN A 853 -5.56 -9.11 1.16
N GLU A 854 -5.31 -10.38 1.45
CA GLU A 854 -6.16 -11.48 0.96
C GLU A 854 -7.43 -11.68 1.80
N TYR A 855 -7.49 -11.22 3.06
CA TYR A 855 -8.60 -11.56 3.96
C TYR A 855 -9.94 -10.95 3.54
N ALA A 856 -9.95 -9.73 2.99
CA ALA A 856 -11.17 -9.13 2.45
C ALA A 856 -11.76 -9.96 1.29
N LEU A 857 -10.88 -10.53 0.45
CA LEU A 857 -11.26 -11.42 -0.66
C LEU A 857 -11.69 -12.80 -0.15
N PHE A 858 -10.98 -13.37 0.83
CA PHE A 858 -11.41 -14.59 1.50
C PHE A 858 -12.85 -14.47 2.03
N LEU A 859 -13.17 -13.38 2.74
CA LEU A 859 -14.51 -13.10 3.25
C LEU A 859 -15.56 -12.96 2.12
N GLU A 860 -15.20 -12.33 1.00
CA GLU A 860 -16.08 -12.23 -0.19
C GLU A 860 -16.36 -13.61 -0.80
N HIS A 861 -15.36 -14.50 -0.89
CA HIS A 861 -15.53 -15.89 -1.33
C HIS A 861 -16.38 -16.74 -0.37
N GLN A 862 -16.32 -16.45 0.94
CA GLN A 862 -17.24 -17.03 1.93
C GLN A 862 -18.63 -16.37 1.94
N ASN A 863 -18.94 -15.48 0.98
CA ASN A 863 -20.19 -14.72 0.88
C ASN A 863 -20.52 -13.89 2.14
N VAL A 864 -19.51 -13.49 2.90
CA VAL A 864 -19.67 -12.66 4.10
C VAL A 864 -19.94 -11.21 3.66
N LYS A 865 -21.08 -10.66 4.07
CA LYS A 865 -21.45 -9.29 3.69
C LYS A 865 -20.51 -8.27 4.34
N PRO A 866 -20.09 -7.21 3.62
CA PRO A 866 -19.26 -6.15 4.21
C PRO A 866 -19.90 -5.50 5.45
N THR A 867 -19.11 -5.33 6.50
CA THR A 867 -19.51 -4.68 7.76
C THR A 867 -18.47 -3.64 8.19
N VAL A 868 -18.85 -2.79 9.16
CA VAL A 868 -17.92 -1.80 9.75
C VAL A 868 -16.70 -2.47 10.39
N SER A 869 -16.89 -3.61 11.06
CA SER A 869 -15.78 -4.38 11.66
C SER A 869 -14.84 -4.97 10.60
N ILE A 870 -15.34 -5.37 9.43
CA ILE A 870 -14.49 -5.84 8.33
C ILE A 870 -13.66 -4.66 7.78
N LEU A 871 -14.26 -3.48 7.57
CA LEU A 871 -13.54 -2.28 7.14
C LEU A 871 -12.36 -1.94 8.08
N THR A 872 -12.57 -1.97 9.40
CA THR A 872 -11.52 -1.68 10.40
C THR A 872 -10.63 -2.89 10.72
N GLY A 873 -10.94 -4.07 10.19
CA GLY A 873 -10.22 -5.32 10.44
C GLY A 873 -9.31 -5.77 9.29
N SER A 874 -9.69 -5.50 8.04
CA SER A 874 -8.97 -5.99 6.85
C SER A 874 -8.28 -4.92 5.99
N GLY A 875 -8.38 -3.64 6.35
CA GLY A 875 -7.67 -2.57 5.62
C GLY A 875 -6.21 -2.41 6.07
N PHE A 876 -5.26 -2.28 5.13
CA PHE A 876 -3.83 -2.17 5.46
C PHE A 876 -3.46 -0.99 6.37
N ASN A 877 -4.02 0.20 6.13
CA ASN A 877 -3.84 1.33 7.07
C ASN A 877 -4.36 1.02 8.49
N PHE A 878 -5.42 0.23 8.64
CA PHE A 878 -5.93 -0.22 9.94
C PHE A 878 -5.04 -1.30 10.57
N MET A 879 -4.50 -2.24 9.79
CA MET A 879 -3.55 -3.26 10.27
C MET A 879 -2.42 -2.62 11.10
N ILE A 880 -1.85 -1.54 10.58
CA ILE A 880 -0.67 -0.89 11.16
C ILE A 880 -1.08 0.12 12.25
N GLY A 881 -2.13 0.90 12.00
CA GLY A 881 -2.70 1.80 13.00
C GLY A 881 -3.12 1.07 14.28
N ARG A 882 -3.64 -0.16 14.14
CA ARG A 882 -4.04 -1.02 15.26
C ARG A 882 -2.87 -1.46 16.13
N VAL A 883 -1.66 -1.64 15.59
CA VAL A 883 -0.44 -1.89 16.39
C VAL A 883 -0.17 -0.70 17.30
N SER A 884 -0.08 0.51 16.73
CA SER A 884 0.16 1.74 17.49
C SER A 884 -0.96 2.05 18.50
N TYR A 885 -2.22 1.89 18.11
CA TYR A 885 -3.39 2.11 18.96
C TYR A 885 -3.44 1.15 20.15
N THR A 886 -3.28 -0.15 19.91
CA THR A 886 -3.43 -1.19 20.93
C THR A 886 -2.29 -1.15 21.94
N LEU A 887 -1.06 -0.95 21.46
CA LEU A 887 0.17 -0.94 22.25
C LEU A 887 0.52 0.46 22.81
N GLY A 888 -0.18 1.52 22.38
CA GLY A 888 -0.04 2.88 22.91
C GLY A 888 1.17 3.66 22.35
N LEU A 889 1.57 3.37 21.12
CA LEU A 889 2.75 3.94 20.45
C LEU A 889 2.35 5.20 19.66
N GLN A 890 3.16 6.25 19.75
CA GLN A 890 2.89 7.60 19.23
C GLN A 890 4.00 8.13 18.30
N GLY A 891 5.03 7.34 17.99
CA GLY A 891 6.02 7.68 16.96
C GLY A 891 5.43 7.66 15.53
N PRO A 892 6.26 7.83 14.49
CA PRO A 892 5.82 7.68 13.10
C PRO A 892 5.21 6.30 12.86
N CYS A 893 4.14 6.21 12.08
CA CYS A 893 3.40 4.97 11.82
C CYS A 893 3.16 4.85 10.32
N ILE A 894 3.95 4.01 9.63
CA ILE A 894 4.09 4.03 8.18
C ILE A 894 3.85 2.63 7.60
N GLY A 895 2.80 2.51 6.79
CA GLY A 895 2.53 1.37 5.94
C GLY A 895 3.07 1.55 4.54
N MET A 896 3.80 0.56 4.03
CA MET A 896 4.38 0.61 2.71
C MET A 896 4.29 -0.70 1.94
N ASP A 897 4.15 -0.58 0.63
CA ASP A 897 4.32 -1.68 -0.31
C ASP A 897 5.41 -1.33 -1.34
N THR A 898 6.47 -2.12 -1.35
CA THR A 898 7.54 -2.16 -2.36
C THR A 898 7.75 -3.59 -2.86
N ALA A 899 6.70 -4.42 -2.81
CA ALA A 899 6.74 -5.85 -3.04
C ALA A 899 7.76 -6.55 -2.11
N CYS A 900 8.59 -7.42 -2.66
CA CYS A 900 9.55 -8.25 -1.92
C CYS A 900 10.62 -7.50 -1.11
N SER A 901 10.84 -6.20 -1.36
CA SER A 901 11.77 -5.37 -0.58
C SER A 901 11.18 -4.74 0.68
N SER A 902 9.86 -4.84 0.90
CA SER A 902 9.13 -3.99 1.85
C SER A 902 9.64 -4.02 3.28
N SER A 903 10.02 -5.19 3.82
CA SER A 903 10.60 -5.30 5.16
C SER A 903 11.98 -4.65 5.31
N LEU A 904 12.83 -4.62 4.28
CA LEU A 904 14.11 -3.90 4.33
C LEU A 904 13.94 -2.41 4.13
N VAL A 905 12.96 -1.98 3.31
CA VAL A 905 12.58 -0.56 3.22
C VAL A 905 12.02 -0.09 4.56
N ALA A 906 11.22 -0.91 5.26
CA ALA A 906 10.75 -0.62 6.61
C ALA A 906 11.91 -0.45 7.62
N ALA A 907 12.89 -1.36 7.61
CA ALA A 907 14.09 -1.24 8.45
C ALA A 907 14.92 0.00 8.12
N HIS A 908 15.05 0.36 6.84
CA HIS A 908 15.72 1.58 6.40
C HIS A 908 14.99 2.86 6.89
N LEU A 909 13.66 2.92 6.76
CA LEU A 909 12.87 4.07 7.25
C LEU A 909 12.90 4.18 8.78
N ALA A 910 12.85 3.06 9.50
CA ALA A 910 13.01 3.02 10.95
C ALA A 910 14.39 3.53 11.40
N SER A 911 15.45 3.11 10.71
CA SER A 911 16.81 3.60 10.94
C SER A 911 16.92 5.11 10.70
N THR A 912 16.41 5.59 9.57
CA THR A 912 16.44 7.02 9.20
C THR A 912 15.65 7.87 10.20
N GLY A 913 14.44 7.45 10.59
CA GLY A 913 13.63 8.19 11.57
C GLY A 913 14.26 8.26 12.96
N LEU A 914 14.97 7.21 13.38
CA LEU A 914 15.71 7.20 14.65
C LEU A 914 16.96 8.09 14.63
N VAL A 915 17.67 8.14 13.50
CA VAL A 915 18.80 9.07 13.27
C VAL A 915 18.32 10.53 13.25
N ASN A 916 17.18 10.80 12.60
CA ASN A 916 16.54 12.13 12.56
C ASN A 916 15.92 12.56 13.90
N GLY A 917 15.76 11.64 14.86
CA GLY A 917 15.15 11.92 16.16
C GLY A 917 13.62 11.97 16.15
N GLU A 918 12.97 11.43 15.11
CA GLU A 918 11.50 11.33 14.99
C GLU A 918 10.88 10.38 16.04
N SER A 919 11.68 9.45 16.57
CA SER A 919 11.29 8.46 17.58
C SER A 919 12.44 8.17 18.56
N SER A 920 12.15 7.49 19.69
CA SER A 920 13.18 7.02 20.62
C SER A 920 13.65 5.59 20.38
N SER A 921 12.74 4.77 19.86
CA SER A 921 12.92 3.39 19.40
C SER A 921 11.96 3.15 18.22
N ALA A 922 12.10 2.06 17.48
CA ALA A 922 11.20 1.74 16.38
C ALA A 922 11.00 0.23 16.22
N LEU A 923 9.80 -0.15 15.82
CA LEU A 923 9.49 -1.46 15.27
C LEU A 923 9.56 -1.38 13.75
N ALA A 924 10.37 -2.23 13.12
CA ALA A 924 10.32 -2.47 11.68
C ALA A 924 9.89 -3.90 11.41
N ALA A 925 8.85 -4.10 10.60
CA ALA A 925 8.26 -5.41 10.38
C ALA A 925 8.05 -5.74 8.91
N GLY A 926 7.99 -7.05 8.63
CA GLY A 926 7.39 -7.57 7.42
C GLY A 926 6.45 -8.71 7.74
N ILE A 927 5.28 -8.71 7.09
CA ILE A 927 4.25 -9.75 7.23
C ILE A 927 3.83 -10.23 5.84
N ASN A 928 3.54 -11.54 5.73
CA ASN A 928 2.93 -12.15 4.57
C ASN A 928 2.16 -13.42 4.97
N LEU A 929 0.89 -13.52 4.59
CA LEU A 929 0.09 -14.75 4.69
C LEU A 929 -0.63 -15.04 3.36
N MET A 930 -0.91 -16.31 3.11
CA MET A 930 -1.60 -16.82 1.93
C MET A 930 -2.94 -17.41 2.36
N LEU A 931 -4.03 -16.70 2.05
CA LEU A 931 -5.39 -16.99 2.50
C LEU A 931 -6.31 -17.37 1.33
N VAL A 932 -5.95 -17.04 0.08
CA VAL A 932 -6.71 -17.43 -1.13
C VAL A 932 -5.81 -17.92 -2.27
N PRO A 933 -6.29 -18.85 -3.12
CA PRO A 933 -5.51 -19.35 -4.26
C PRO A 933 -5.31 -18.30 -5.36
N ASP A 934 -6.17 -17.29 -5.47
CA ASP A 934 -6.20 -16.28 -6.54
C ASP A 934 -4.86 -15.59 -6.77
N THR A 935 -4.19 -15.16 -5.70
CA THR A 935 -2.87 -14.51 -5.78
C THR A 935 -1.83 -15.47 -6.34
N SER A 936 -1.84 -16.73 -5.89
CA SER A 936 -0.95 -17.77 -6.39
C SER A 936 -1.21 -18.10 -7.87
N ILE A 937 -2.48 -18.13 -8.30
CA ILE A 937 -2.86 -18.29 -9.72
C ILE A 937 -2.36 -17.09 -10.53
N ASN A 938 -2.52 -15.86 -10.04
CA ASN A 938 -2.03 -14.65 -10.72
C ASN A 938 -0.50 -14.64 -10.87
N LEU A 939 0.24 -15.04 -9.83
CA LEU A 939 1.71 -15.14 -9.86
C LEU A 939 2.20 -16.28 -10.76
N ALA A 940 1.47 -17.39 -10.84
CA ALA A 940 1.72 -18.46 -11.80
C ALA A 940 1.47 -18.00 -13.25
N ARG A 941 0.37 -17.26 -13.53
CA ARG A 941 0.08 -16.66 -14.85
C ARG A 941 1.09 -15.58 -15.25
N LEU A 942 1.75 -14.94 -14.29
CA LEU A 942 2.90 -14.05 -14.51
C LEU A 942 4.20 -14.82 -14.86
N GLY A 943 4.24 -16.14 -14.64
CA GLY A 943 5.43 -16.97 -14.84
C GLY A 943 6.46 -16.86 -13.70
N ALA A 944 6.04 -16.44 -12.50
CA ALA A 944 6.94 -16.19 -11.38
C ALA A 944 7.19 -17.42 -10.47
N LEU A 945 6.23 -18.34 -10.40
CA LEU A 945 6.25 -19.48 -9.48
C LEU A 945 6.91 -20.73 -10.09
N SER A 946 7.63 -21.50 -9.27
CA SER A 946 8.14 -22.81 -9.68
C SER A 946 7.00 -23.84 -9.83
N PRO A 947 6.95 -24.62 -10.92
CA PRO A 947 6.03 -25.77 -11.05
C PRO A 947 6.17 -26.85 -9.98
N ASP A 948 7.34 -26.98 -9.35
CA ASP A 948 7.59 -27.96 -8.28
C ASP A 948 7.38 -27.40 -6.88
N GLY A 949 7.17 -26.09 -6.72
CA GLY A 949 6.95 -25.48 -5.40
C GLY A 949 8.21 -25.33 -4.54
N HIS A 950 9.41 -25.30 -5.14
CA HIS A 950 10.68 -25.03 -4.44
C HIS A 950 11.46 -23.85 -5.06
N SER A 951 12.18 -23.07 -4.25
CA SER A 951 13.05 -21.98 -4.72
C SER A 951 14.49 -22.47 -4.86
N LYS A 952 14.91 -22.89 -6.05
CA LYS A 952 16.19 -23.59 -6.26
C LYS A 952 17.34 -22.62 -6.54
N THR A 953 17.73 -21.85 -5.52
CA THR A 953 18.72 -20.77 -5.66
C THR A 953 20.07 -21.24 -6.21
N PHE A 954 20.59 -20.52 -7.21
CA PHE A 954 21.83 -20.77 -7.96
C PHE A 954 21.88 -22.10 -8.75
N GLU A 955 20.83 -22.90 -8.72
CA GLU A 955 20.83 -24.27 -9.25
C GLU A 955 20.50 -24.29 -10.76
N ALA A 956 21.01 -25.29 -11.49
CA ALA A 956 20.85 -25.37 -12.94
C ALA A 956 19.40 -25.58 -13.42
N SER A 957 18.52 -26.16 -12.60
CA SER A 957 17.08 -26.32 -12.83
C SER A 957 16.21 -25.22 -12.19
N ALA A 958 16.82 -24.11 -11.76
CA ALA A 958 16.13 -22.89 -11.34
C ALA A 958 15.05 -22.46 -12.36
N ASN A 959 13.79 -22.43 -11.93
CA ASN A 959 12.60 -22.36 -12.78
C ASN A 959 11.47 -21.49 -12.19
N GLY A 960 11.74 -20.73 -11.12
CA GLY A 960 10.75 -19.93 -10.40
C GLY A 960 10.96 -20.01 -8.89
N TYR A 961 10.15 -19.28 -8.12
CA TYR A 961 10.17 -19.34 -6.65
C TYR A 961 8.95 -20.08 -6.08
N ALA A 962 9.10 -20.65 -4.89
CA ALA A 962 8.00 -21.14 -4.06
C ALA A 962 7.44 -19.99 -3.22
N ARG A 963 6.13 -19.84 -3.02
CA ARG A 963 5.61 -18.83 -2.06
C ARG A 963 5.92 -19.27 -0.61
N GLY A 964 5.87 -18.33 0.32
CA GLY A 964 6.00 -18.59 1.75
C GLY A 964 5.21 -17.61 2.60
N GLU A 965 4.74 -18.06 3.76
CA GLU A 965 4.20 -17.22 4.81
C GLU A 965 5.31 -16.76 5.78
N GLY A 966 5.06 -15.71 6.56
CA GLY A 966 6.05 -15.26 7.55
C GLY A 966 5.73 -13.91 8.18
N CYS A 967 6.05 -13.77 9.47
CA CYS A 967 6.10 -12.51 10.18
C CYS A 967 7.43 -12.40 10.91
N ILE A 968 8.11 -11.25 10.79
CA ILE A 968 9.26 -10.88 11.61
C ILE A 968 9.13 -9.41 11.99
N VAL A 969 9.33 -9.11 13.27
CA VAL A 969 9.37 -7.76 13.82
C VAL A 969 10.74 -7.50 14.46
N TYR A 970 11.36 -6.39 14.09
CA TYR A 970 12.66 -5.95 14.61
C TYR A 970 12.52 -4.73 15.51
N GLY A 971 13.01 -4.85 16.74
CA GLY A 971 13.13 -3.75 17.69
C GLY A 971 14.44 -2.98 17.53
N PHE A 972 14.38 -1.73 17.09
CA PHE A 972 15.52 -0.85 16.87
C PHE A 972 15.63 0.25 17.94
N ALA A 973 16.86 0.53 18.37
CA ALA A 973 17.22 1.68 19.19
C ALA A 973 18.56 2.28 18.74
N ARG A 974 18.77 3.57 19.03
CA ARG A 974 20.05 4.23 18.69
C ARG A 974 21.20 3.57 19.46
N THR A 975 22.35 3.42 18.81
CA THR A 975 23.53 2.78 19.42
C THR A 975 23.94 3.44 20.75
N ARG A 976 23.91 4.78 20.84
CA ARG A 976 24.18 5.52 22.10
C ARG A 976 23.22 5.20 23.25
N ASP A 977 22.00 4.79 22.93
CA ASP A 977 20.99 4.43 23.93
C ASP A 977 21.13 2.93 24.26
N ALA A 978 21.30 2.07 23.26
CA ALA A 978 21.35 0.62 23.45
C ALA A 978 22.66 0.09 24.06
N MET A 979 23.78 0.83 23.97
CA MET A 979 25.10 0.39 24.48
C MET A 979 25.39 0.82 25.93
N GLN A 980 24.37 1.18 26.73
CA GLN A 980 24.56 1.52 28.15
C GLN A 980 24.80 0.27 29.01
N PRO A 981 25.50 0.37 30.16
CA PRO A 981 25.75 -0.78 31.04
C PRO A 981 24.46 -1.50 31.44
N GLY A 982 24.48 -2.84 31.38
CA GLY A 982 23.33 -3.69 31.66
C GLY A 982 22.35 -3.89 30.50
N ARG A 983 22.58 -3.27 29.34
CA ARG A 983 21.79 -3.48 28.13
C ARG A 983 22.44 -4.55 27.23
N GLN A 984 21.62 -5.34 26.54
CA GLN A 984 22.09 -6.33 25.56
C GLN A 984 21.58 -5.95 24.16
N ALA A 985 22.48 -6.11 23.19
CA ALA A 985 22.32 -5.74 21.80
C ALA A 985 22.73 -6.97 20.97
N GLU A 986 21.84 -7.47 20.12
CA GLU A 986 22.13 -8.67 19.33
C GLU A 986 22.99 -8.35 18.10
N ALA A 987 22.69 -7.21 17.46
CA ALA A 987 23.34 -6.78 16.24
C ALA A 987 23.25 -5.27 16.02
N VAL A 988 23.94 -4.78 14.99
CA VAL A 988 23.94 -3.38 14.56
C VAL A 988 23.63 -3.32 13.06
N LEU A 989 22.60 -2.58 12.64
CA LEU A 989 22.44 -2.11 11.27
C LEU A 989 23.43 -0.95 11.06
N LEU A 990 24.53 -1.24 10.36
CA LEU A 990 25.61 -0.27 10.13
C LEU A 990 25.25 0.74 9.04
N GLY A 991 24.55 0.28 7.99
CA GLY A 991 24.09 1.11 6.88
C GLY A 991 23.04 0.41 6.04
N SER A 992 22.22 1.17 5.34
CA SER A 992 21.17 0.66 4.45
C SER A 992 20.87 1.64 3.32
N ALA A 993 20.33 1.13 2.21
CA ALA A 993 19.89 1.92 1.08
C ALA A 993 18.71 1.25 0.37
N TYR A 994 17.92 2.03 -0.37
CA TYR A 994 16.96 1.53 -1.36
C TYR A 994 16.94 2.42 -2.61
N ASN A 995 16.64 1.83 -3.78
CA ASN A 995 16.57 2.54 -5.06
C ASN A 995 15.54 1.88 -6.00
N GLN A 996 15.46 2.35 -7.25
CA GLN A 996 14.63 1.72 -8.29
C GLN A 996 15.46 1.44 -9.56
N ALA A 997 15.14 0.35 -10.26
CA ALA A 997 15.79 -0.10 -11.50
C ALA A 997 15.85 0.94 -12.65
N GLY A 998 14.90 1.87 -12.66
CA GLY A 998 14.52 2.68 -13.81
C GLY A 998 13.96 1.82 -14.94
N ARG A 999 14.14 2.30 -16.17
CA ARG A 999 13.73 1.57 -17.37
C ARG A 999 14.63 0.35 -17.59
N SER A 1000 14.03 -0.84 -17.60
CA SER A 1000 14.65 -2.15 -17.82
C SER A 1000 14.04 -2.84 -19.05
N SER A 1001 14.32 -4.13 -19.28
CA SER A 1001 13.73 -4.93 -20.37
C SER A 1001 12.24 -5.24 -20.19
N GLY A 1002 11.70 -5.06 -18.98
CA GLY A 1002 10.29 -5.23 -18.65
C GLY A 1002 10.04 -4.87 -17.19
N LEU A 1003 8.81 -4.49 -16.85
CA LEU A 1003 8.45 -3.96 -15.51
C LEU A 1003 8.89 -4.85 -14.34
N THR A 1004 8.85 -6.17 -14.54
CA THR A 1004 9.24 -7.18 -13.54
C THR A 1004 10.66 -7.74 -13.73
N ALA A 1005 11.41 -7.23 -14.71
CA ALA A 1005 12.76 -7.72 -14.99
C ALA A 1005 13.82 -7.04 -14.09
N PRO A 1006 14.72 -7.81 -13.46
CA PRO A 1006 15.77 -7.27 -12.60
C PRO A 1006 16.80 -6.43 -13.38
N ASN A 1007 17.49 -5.53 -12.68
CA ASN A 1007 18.47 -4.63 -13.27
C ASN A 1007 19.80 -4.65 -12.49
N GLY A 1008 20.77 -5.38 -13.03
CA GLY A 1008 22.10 -5.52 -12.40
C GLY A 1008 22.77 -4.18 -12.07
N PRO A 1009 22.87 -3.20 -12.99
CA PRO A 1009 23.48 -1.90 -12.69
C PRO A 1009 22.82 -1.14 -11.52
N ALA A 1010 21.50 -1.24 -11.35
CA ALA A 1010 20.81 -0.65 -10.20
C ALA A 1010 21.12 -1.39 -8.88
N GLN A 1011 21.22 -2.72 -8.92
CA GLN A 1011 21.64 -3.55 -7.78
C GLN A 1011 23.11 -3.28 -7.40
N THR A 1012 24.00 -3.11 -8.38
CA THR A 1012 25.40 -2.69 -8.16
C THR A 1012 25.47 -1.33 -7.46
N ALA A 1013 24.68 -0.35 -7.93
CA ALA A 1013 24.62 0.99 -7.34
C ALA A 1013 24.02 0.99 -5.92
N LEU A 1014 23.04 0.14 -5.66
CA LEU A 1014 22.42 -0.05 -4.36
C LEU A 1014 23.42 -0.54 -3.31
N VAL A 1015 24.10 -1.66 -3.58
CA VAL A 1015 25.05 -2.29 -2.65
C VAL A 1015 26.20 -1.31 -2.34
N ARG A 1016 26.72 -0.62 -3.35
CA ARG A 1016 27.74 0.44 -3.16
C ARG A 1016 27.23 1.62 -2.33
N THR A 1017 25.95 1.99 -2.44
CA THR A 1017 25.36 3.05 -1.61
C THR A 1017 25.20 2.59 -0.16
N ALA A 1018 24.79 1.35 0.10
CA ALA A 1018 24.72 0.79 1.44
C ALA A 1018 26.11 0.67 2.10
N LEU A 1019 27.13 0.22 1.36
CA LEU A 1019 28.54 0.19 1.82
C LEU A 1019 29.03 1.59 2.21
N ARG A 1020 28.78 2.61 1.38
CA ARG A 1020 29.11 4.01 1.71
C ARG A 1020 28.35 4.51 2.93
N ALA A 1021 27.07 4.17 3.08
CA ALA A 1021 26.26 4.55 4.25
C ALA A 1021 26.79 3.90 5.55
N ALA A 1022 27.33 2.69 5.47
CA ALA A 1022 28.02 2.01 6.56
C ALA A 1022 29.48 2.45 6.77
N ALA A 1023 30.04 3.28 5.88
CA ALA A 1023 31.46 3.61 5.78
C ALA A 1023 32.39 2.38 5.71
N LEU A 1024 31.97 1.33 4.99
CA LEU A 1024 32.69 0.07 4.81
C LEU A 1024 33.24 -0.08 3.38
N ARG A 1025 34.31 -0.87 3.26
CA ARG A 1025 34.87 -1.33 1.99
C ARG A 1025 34.24 -2.67 1.61
N PRO A 1026 34.22 -3.05 0.32
CA PRO A 1026 33.78 -4.38 -0.13
C PRO A 1026 34.36 -5.58 0.62
N GLN A 1027 35.64 -5.51 1.02
CA GLN A 1027 36.34 -6.60 1.69
C GLN A 1027 35.87 -6.85 3.14
N ASP A 1028 35.14 -5.90 3.73
CA ASP A 1028 34.72 -5.99 5.13
C ASP A 1028 33.45 -6.87 5.30
N LEU A 1029 32.81 -7.29 4.19
CA LEU A 1029 31.65 -8.20 4.19
C LEU A 1029 32.07 -9.68 4.17
N ALA A 1030 31.70 -10.42 5.22
CA ALA A 1030 31.95 -11.85 5.35
C ALA A 1030 30.87 -12.73 4.67
N PHE A 1031 29.61 -12.27 4.69
CA PHE A 1031 28.47 -12.97 4.12
C PHE A 1031 27.54 -12.00 3.40
N VAL A 1032 26.79 -12.48 2.39
CA VAL A 1032 25.63 -11.78 1.84
C VAL A 1032 24.45 -12.73 1.72
N SER A 1033 23.36 -12.40 2.43
CA SER A 1033 22.04 -12.99 2.17
C SER A 1033 21.53 -12.40 0.88
N MET A 1034 21.59 -13.19 -0.18
CA MET A 1034 21.09 -12.82 -1.50
C MET A 1034 19.56 -12.76 -1.50
N HIS A 1035 19.00 -12.03 -2.45
CA HIS A 1035 17.56 -12.11 -2.74
C HIS A 1035 17.24 -13.51 -3.31
N GLY A 1036 18.06 -14.02 -4.24
CA GLY A 1036 18.23 -15.43 -4.60
C GLY A 1036 16.95 -16.23 -4.70
N THR A 1037 16.13 -15.94 -5.71
CA THR A 1037 14.78 -16.50 -5.87
C THR A 1037 14.74 -17.86 -6.57
N GLY A 1038 15.87 -18.38 -7.07
CA GLY A 1038 15.86 -19.61 -7.85
C GLY A 1038 15.28 -19.40 -9.25
N THR A 1039 15.55 -18.22 -9.83
CA THR A 1039 15.09 -17.87 -11.18
C THR A 1039 16.25 -17.93 -12.17
N PRO A 1040 16.03 -18.44 -13.40
CA PRO A 1040 17.11 -18.66 -14.36
C PRO A 1040 17.77 -17.36 -14.85
N LEU A 1041 17.06 -16.24 -14.75
CA LEU A 1041 17.52 -14.90 -15.13
C LEU A 1041 17.94 -14.04 -13.93
N GLY A 1042 17.25 -14.12 -12.80
CA GLY A 1042 17.49 -13.27 -11.64
C GLY A 1042 18.79 -13.63 -10.92
N ASP A 1043 19.01 -14.91 -10.65
CA ASP A 1043 20.17 -15.38 -9.88
C ASP A 1043 21.52 -15.02 -10.56
N PRO A 1044 21.72 -15.18 -11.89
CA PRO A 1044 22.94 -14.71 -12.57
C PRO A 1044 23.12 -13.19 -12.53
N ILE A 1045 22.04 -12.42 -12.70
CA ILE A 1045 22.09 -10.95 -12.71
C ILE A 1045 22.48 -10.43 -11.32
N GLU A 1046 21.89 -10.99 -10.27
CA GLU A 1046 22.19 -10.62 -8.89
C GLU A 1046 23.64 -10.97 -8.50
N VAL A 1047 24.12 -12.18 -8.83
CA VAL A 1047 25.51 -12.58 -8.56
C VAL A 1047 26.50 -11.68 -9.31
N GLY A 1048 26.24 -11.38 -10.59
CA GLY A 1048 27.06 -10.45 -11.37
C GLY A 1048 27.05 -9.01 -10.83
N ALA A 1049 25.89 -8.52 -10.38
CA ALA A 1049 25.74 -7.20 -9.79
C ALA A 1049 26.48 -7.08 -8.44
N LEU A 1050 26.36 -8.09 -7.57
CA LEU A 1050 27.14 -8.13 -6.34
C LEU A 1050 28.64 -8.20 -6.64
N GLY A 1051 29.07 -9.03 -7.58
CA GLY A 1051 30.47 -9.12 -7.98
C GLY A 1051 31.05 -7.78 -8.45
N GLN A 1052 30.30 -7.04 -9.27
CA GLN A 1052 30.66 -5.67 -9.65
C GLN A 1052 30.64 -4.69 -8.47
N ALA A 1053 29.68 -4.83 -7.54
CA ALA A 1053 29.61 -3.96 -6.36
C ALA A 1053 30.82 -4.15 -5.46
N LEU A 1054 31.30 -5.39 -5.32
CA LEU A 1054 32.42 -5.77 -4.47
C LEU A 1054 33.81 -5.62 -5.14
N ALA A 1055 33.86 -5.20 -6.39
CA ALA A 1055 35.11 -4.95 -7.10
C ALA A 1055 35.90 -3.77 -6.48
N GLY A 1056 37.08 -4.07 -5.92
CA GLY A 1056 38.03 -3.10 -5.38
C GLY A 1056 39.33 -3.03 -6.19
N THR A 1057 40.33 -2.30 -5.69
CA THR A 1057 41.67 -2.25 -6.29
C THR A 1057 42.39 -3.60 -6.16
N PRO A 1058 43.30 -3.98 -7.09
CA PRO A 1058 43.68 -5.39 -7.31
C PRO A 1058 44.48 -6.10 -6.19
N LYS A 1059 44.71 -5.47 -5.03
CA LYS A 1059 45.68 -5.93 -4.02
C LYS A 1059 45.07 -6.68 -2.82
N HIS A 1060 43.76 -6.67 -2.61
CA HIS A 1060 43.14 -7.30 -1.43
C HIS A 1060 41.99 -8.25 -1.79
N PHE A 1061 42.03 -9.46 -1.22
CA PHE A 1061 41.04 -10.52 -1.42
C PHE A 1061 39.71 -10.19 -0.71
N SER A 1062 38.59 -10.29 -1.43
CA SER A 1062 37.26 -10.45 -0.82
C SER A 1062 36.78 -11.91 -0.95
N ARG A 1063 36.18 -12.43 0.13
CA ARG A 1063 35.73 -13.84 0.27
C ARG A 1063 34.30 -13.92 0.83
N ALA A 1064 33.43 -13.00 0.42
CA ALA A 1064 32.05 -12.98 0.88
C ALA A 1064 31.34 -14.31 0.51
N THR A 1065 30.84 -15.02 1.52
CA THR A 1065 30.05 -16.23 1.32
C THR A 1065 28.62 -15.84 0.93
N LEU A 1066 28.00 -16.54 -0.02
CA LEU A 1066 26.66 -16.21 -0.50
C LEU A 1066 25.66 -17.30 -0.10
N GLY A 1067 24.43 -16.92 0.24
CA GLY A 1067 23.33 -17.85 0.47
C GLY A 1067 21.99 -17.16 0.28
N SER A 1068 20.92 -17.94 0.08
CA SER A 1068 19.54 -17.45 0.11
C SER A 1068 18.71 -18.37 0.98
N VAL A 1069 18.03 -17.75 1.94
CA VAL A 1069 17.16 -18.44 2.87
C VAL A 1069 15.85 -18.93 2.22
N LYS A 1070 15.51 -18.41 1.03
CA LYS A 1070 14.32 -18.82 0.27
C LYS A 1070 14.38 -20.26 -0.22
N ALA A 1071 15.57 -20.85 -0.27
CA ALA A 1071 15.76 -22.25 -0.59
C ALA A 1071 15.22 -23.20 0.50
N CYS A 1072 14.87 -22.70 1.69
CA CYS A 1072 14.34 -23.51 2.79
C CYS A 1072 12.83 -23.31 2.99
N TYR A 1073 12.35 -22.06 3.04
CA TYR A 1073 10.93 -21.72 3.31
C TYR A 1073 10.26 -20.92 2.19
N GLY A 1074 10.77 -21.03 0.96
CA GLY A 1074 10.27 -20.25 -0.15
C GLY A 1074 10.44 -18.73 0.04
N HIS A 1075 9.75 -17.99 -0.80
CA HIS A 1075 9.75 -16.54 -0.81
C HIS A 1075 8.61 -16.01 0.07
N SER A 1076 8.95 -15.53 1.27
CA SER A 1076 7.99 -14.90 2.21
C SER A 1076 7.58 -13.46 1.87
N GLU A 1077 7.53 -13.17 0.56
CA GLU A 1077 7.12 -11.91 -0.11
C GLU A 1077 7.41 -10.63 0.69
N GLY A 1078 6.41 -9.97 1.30
CA GLY A 1078 6.59 -8.71 2.04
C GLY A 1078 7.58 -8.79 3.22
N SER A 1079 7.72 -9.98 3.81
CA SER A 1079 8.63 -10.26 4.92
C SER A 1079 10.00 -10.83 4.48
N ALA A 1080 10.22 -11.05 3.19
CA ALA A 1080 11.40 -11.77 2.68
C ALA A 1080 12.75 -11.09 2.97
N GLY A 1081 12.76 -9.76 3.06
CA GLY A 1081 13.95 -8.99 3.41
C GLY A 1081 14.33 -9.10 4.88
N ALA A 1082 13.33 -9.14 5.78
CA ALA A 1082 13.57 -9.44 7.19
C ALA A 1082 14.05 -10.88 7.36
N HIS A 1083 13.42 -11.83 6.69
CA HIS A 1083 13.83 -13.24 6.66
C HIS A 1083 15.30 -13.43 6.23
N GLY A 1084 15.78 -12.70 5.21
CA GLY A 1084 17.20 -12.69 4.84
C GLY A 1084 18.12 -12.06 5.89
N ALA A 1085 17.64 -11.05 6.62
CA ALA A 1085 18.40 -10.46 7.72
C ALA A 1085 18.50 -11.40 8.93
N LEU A 1086 17.45 -12.14 9.26
CA LEU A 1086 17.48 -13.16 10.31
C LEU A 1086 18.51 -14.25 9.98
N LEU A 1087 18.55 -14.76 8.73
CA LEU A 1087 19.62 -15.67 8.30
C LEU A 1087 21.00 -15.04 8.51
N ALA A 1088 21.24 -13.83 7.99
CA ALA A 1088 22.53 -13.16 8.11
C ALA A 1088 22.98 -13.02 9.58
N LEU A 1089 22.04 -12.74 10.49
CA LEU A 1089 22.31 -12.60 11.91
C LEU A 1089 22.58 -13.95 12.59
N CYS A 1090 21.86 -15.01 12.25
CA CYS A 1090 22.17 -16.37 12.73
C CYS A 1090 23.57 -16.83 12.27
N LEU A 1091 23.93 -16.60 11.00
CA LEU A 1091 25.25 -16.96 10.47
C LEU A 1091 26.38 -16.15 11.15
N LEU A 1092 26.16 -14.85 11.41
CA LEU A 1092 27.08 -14.01 12.19
C LEU A 1092 27.20 -14.48 13.65
N GLN A 1093 26.09 -14.84 14.29
CA GLN A 1093 26.09 -15.38 15.66
C GLN A 1093 26.94 -16.65 15.76
N GLN A 1094 26.83 -17.53 14.77
CA GLN A 1094 27.42 -18.87 14.76
C GLN A 1094 28.79 -18.98 14.08
N GLN A 1095 29.22 -17.94 13.35
CA GLN A 1095 30.49 -17.91 12.58
C GLN A 1095 30.65 -19.11 11.63
N ALA A 1096 29.54 -19.63 11.11
CA ALA A 1096 29.48 -20.75 10.19
C ALA A 1096 28.50 -20.45 9.06
N ALA A 1097 28.85 -20.85 7.84
CA ALA A 1097 28.00 -20.75 6.67
C ALA A 1097 27.14 -22.01 6.51
N ALA A 1098 25.82 -21.84 6.46
CA ALA A 1098 24.85 -22.89 6.18
C ALA A 1098 24.86 -23.30 4.70
N PRO A 1099 24.76 -24.60 4.35
CA PRO A 1099 24.61 -25.03 2.96
C PRO A 1099 23.40 -24.38 2.27
N THR A 1100 23.52 -24.15 0.95
CA THR A 1100 22.37 -23.69 0.14
C THR A 1100 21.51 -24.91 -0.26
N MET A 1101 20.31 -25.00 0.31
CA MET A 1101 19.35 -26.06 -0.01
C MET A 1101 19.06 -26.15 -1.52
N HIS A 1102 18.75 -27.37 -1.97
CA HIS A 1102 18.61 -27.81 -3.37
C HIS A 1102 19.86 -27.70 -4.28
N LEU A 1103 20.90 -26.94 -3.93
CA LEU A 1103 22.03 -26.67 -4.83
C LEU A 1103 22.92 -27.90 -5.09
N ARG A 1104 22.67 -28.59 -6.21
CA ARG A 1104 23.48 -29.72 -6.69
C ARG A 1104 24.45 -29.31 -7.79
N ASN A 1105 23.93 -28.70 -8.84
CA ASN A 1105 24.71 -28.20 -9.97
C ASN A 1105 24.53 -26.67 -10.03
N LEU A 1106 25.62 -25.92 -10.24
CA LEU A 1106 25.49 -24.49 -10.47
C LEU A 1106 24.87 -24.23 -11.84
N ASN A 1107 23.98 -23.25 -11.92
CA ASN A 1107 23.53 -22.68 -13.18
C ASN A 1107 24.76 -22.15 -13.97
N PRO A 1108 24.98 -22.55 -15.24
CA PRO A 1108 26.15 -22.11 -16.01
C PRO A 1108 26.31 -20.60 -16.13
N TYR A 1109 25.21 -19.83 -16.10
CA TYR A 1109 25.25 -18.37 -16.12
C TYR A 1109 25.66 -17.78 -14.76
N VAL A 1110 25.31 -18.45 -13.65
CA VAL A 1110 25.80 -18.12 -12.31
C VAL A 1110 27.29 -18.46 -12.18
N GLU A 1111 27.72 -19.61 -12.69
CA GLU A 1111 29.13 -20.02 -12.74
C GLU A 1111 29.97 -19.02 -13.56
N ALA A 1112 29.47 -18.57 -14.71
CA ALA A 1112 30.09 -17.52 -15.51
C ALA A 1112 30.21 -16.18 -14.73
N ALA A 1113 29.14 -15.76 -14.04
CA ALA A 1113 29.15 -14.55 -13.21
C ALA A 1113 30.16 -14.65 -12.04
N PHE A 1114 30.30 -15.82 -11.41
CA PHE A 1114 31.35 -16.07 -10.43
C PHE A 1114 32.75 -16.02 -11.05
N ALA A 1115 32.95 -16.62 -12.23
CA ALA A 1115 34.23 -16.60 -12.93
C ALA A 1115 34.64 -15.19 -13.40
N ASP A 1116 33.68 -14.35 -13.80
CA ASP A 1116 33.90 -12.93 -14.11
C ASP A 1116 34.26 -12.14 -12.84
N THR A 1117 33.52 -12.34 -11.75
CA THR A 1117 33.79 -11.72 -10.45
C THR A 1117 35.20 -12.06 -9.94
N LYS A 1118 35.57 -13.33 -10.01
CA LYS A 1118 36.90 -13.83 -9.63
C LYS A 1118 38.01 -13.25 -10.50
N ARG A 1119 37.80 -13.12 -11.81
CA ARG A 1119 38.76 -12.49 -12.74
C ARG A 1119 38.91 -10.98 -12.50
N ALA A 1120 37.83 -10.27 -12.21
CA ALA A 1120 37.84 -8.83 -12.02
C ALA A 1120 38.39 -8.39 -10.66
N CYS A 1121 38.19 -9.20 -9.61
CA CYS A 1121 38.40 -8.77 -8.22
C CYS A 1121 39.36 -9.66 -7.41
N ASN A 1122 39.89 -10.74 -8.03
CA ASN A 1122 40.57 -11.84 -7.34
C ASN A 1122 39.76 -12.46 -6.18
N ALA A 1123 38.43 -12.27 -6.21
CA ALA A 1123 37.52 -12.66 -5.14
C ALA A 1123 37.11 -14.12 -5.26
N SER A 1124 36.89 -14.79 -4.12
CA SER A 1124 36.35 -16.16 -4.09
C SER A 1124 34.97 -16.15 -3.45
N THR A 1125 33.96 -15.78 -4.24
CA THR A 1125 32.55 -15.91 -3.88
C THR A 1125 32.06 -17.28 -4.34
N THR A 1126 31.67 -18.14 -3.39
CA THR A 1126 31.10 -19.47 -3.67
C THR A 1126 29.97 -19.75 -2.68
N PRO A 1127 28.80 -20.23 -3.13
CA PRO A 1127 27.76 -20.70 -2.21
C PRO A 1127 28.23 -22.00 -1.54
N PRO A 1128 28.05 -22.14 -0.22
CA PRO A 1128 28.41 -23.35 0.50
C PRO A 1128 27.49 -24.51 0.11
N ARG A 1129 28.07 -25.70 -0.07
CA ARG A 1129 27.35 -26.97 -0.28
C ARG A 1129 27.31 -27.84 0.97
N GLU A 1130 28.17 -27.52 1.94
CA GLU A 1130 28.33 -28.16 3.25
C GLU A 1130 28.58 -27.04 4.27
N VAL A 1131 28.42 -27.33 5.56
CA VAL A 1131 28.71 -26.34 6.62
C VAL A 1131 30.20 -25.99 6.61
N ALA A 1132 30.52 -24.69 6.51
CA ALA A 1132 31.90 -24.21 6.46
C ALA A 1132 32.14 -23.11 7.52
N PRO A 1133 33.29 -23.09 8.21
CA PRO A 1133 33.63 -22.01 9.14
C PRO A 1133 33.84 -20.69 8.38
N VAL A 1134 33.34 -19.60 8.94
CA VAL A 1134 33.55 -18.22 8.43
C VAL A 1134 34.88 -17.69 8.95
N LEU A 1135 35.56 -16.87 8.15
CA LEU A 1135 36.87 -16.30 8.48
C LEU A 1135 36.81 -15.43 9.74
N GLU A 1136 37.83 -15.56 10.62
CA GLU A 1136 37.87 -14.95 11.96
C GLU A 1136 37.79 -13.41 11.97
N GLU A 1137 38.11 -12.74 10.86
CA GLU A 1137 38.27 -11.28 10.79
C GLU A 1137 37.00 -10.51 10.37
N GLY A 1138 35.92 -11.18 9.95
CA GLY A 1138 34.74 -10.53 9.35
C GLY A 1138 33.45 -10.67 10.17
N LEU A 1139 33.03 -9.60 10.86
CA LEU A 1139 31.80 -9.56 11.67
C LEU A 1139 30.59 -8.90 10.98
N MET A 1140 30.66 -8.62 9.67
CA MET A 1140 29.59 -7.95 8.92
C MET A 1140 28.96 -8.83 7.82
N ALA A 1141 27.65 -8.68 7.63
CA ALA A 1141 26.87 -9.37 6.60
C ALA A 1141 25.94 -8.41 5.85
N GLY A 1142 25.91 -8.53 4.52
CA GLY A 1142 24.95 -7.84 3.65
C GLY A 1142 23.64 -8.61 3.50
N VAL A 1143 22.55 -7.92 3.21
CA VAL A 1143 21.22 -8.52 2.97
C VAL A 1143 20.55 -7.79 1.81
N SER A 1144 20.26 -8.51 0.72
CA SER A 1144 19.56 -8.01 -0.47
C SER A 1144 18.10 -8.44 -0.49
N SER A 1145 17.19 -7.53 -0.87
CA SER A 1145 15.86 -7.94 -1.35
C SER A 1145 15.34 -7.01 -2.46
N PHE A 1146 14.81 -7.59 -3.52
CA PHE A 1146 14.42 -6.90 -4.75
C PHE A 1146 12.94 -7.13 -5.03
N GLY A 1147 12.14 -6.07 -4.97
CA GLY A 1147 10.72 -6.09 -5.29
C GLY A 1147 10.46 -6.32 -6.78
N MET A 1148 9.43 -7.11 -7.09
CA MET A 1148 9.01 -7.38 -8.48
C MET A 1148 8.59 -6.14 -9.28
N SER A 1149 8.42 -4.97 -8.65
CA SER A 1149 8.16 -3.69 -9.32
C SER A 1149 9.43 -2.87 -9.57
N GLY A 1150 10.62 -3.46 -9.36
CA GLY A 1150 11.93 -2.86 -9.62
C GLY A 1150 12.50 -2.01 -8.47
N VAL A 1151 11.83 -1.95 -7.31
CA VAL A 1151 12.38 -1.35 -6.08
C VAL A 1151 13.36 -2.33 -5.44
N ASN A 1152 14.56 -1.87 -5.10
CA ASN A 1152 15.62 -2.72 -4.53
C ASN A 1152 16.04 -2.16 -3.18
N ALA A 1153 16.26 -3.02 -2.17
CA ALA A 1153 16.77 -2.63 -0.86
C ALA A 1153 17.97 -3.49 -0.45
N HIS A 1154 18.95 -2.88 0.23
CA HIS A 1154 20.10 -3.57 0.80
C HIS A 1154 20.45 -3.01 2.18
N GLY A 1155 20.70 -3.89 3.15
CA GLY A 1155 21.13 -3.54 4.51
C GLY A 1155 22.40 -4.28 4.90
N ILE A 1156 23.25 -3.65 5.72
CA ILE A 1156 24.49 -4.23 6.24
C ILE A 1156 24.42 -4.32 7.76
N PHE A 1157 24.49 -5.54 8.27
CA PHE A 1157 24.38 -5.88 9.68
C PHE A 1157 25.73 -6.33 10.24
N ALA A 1158 25.97 -6.13 11.53
CA ALA A 1158 27.15 -6.61 12.23
C ALA A 1158 26.81 -7.18 13.61
N LYS A 1159 27.57 -8.18 14.07
CA LYS A 1159 27.43 -8.77 15.41
C LYS A 1159 28.09 -7.88 16.48
N VAL A 1160 27.46 -7.79 17.65
CA VAL A 1160 28.08 -7.20 18.84
C VAL A 1160 28.98 -8.26 19.52
N PRO A 1161 30.29 -8.02 19.75
CA PRO A 1161 31.18 -9.00 20.37
C PRO A 1161 30.80 -9.30 21.82
N ALA A 1162 30.72 -10.58 22.17
CA ALA A 1162 30.55 -11.01 23.56
C ALA A 1162 31.86 -10.78 24.35
N GLY A 1163 31.79 -10.02 25.44
CA GLY A 1163 32.92 -9.79 26.36
C GLY A 1163 33.50 -8.37 26.38
N GLN A 1164 33.27 -7.53 25.36
CA GLN A 1164 33.63 -6.10 25.37
C GLN A 1164 32.51 -5.19 25.94
N GLN A 1165 31.79 -5.68 26.96
CA GLN A 1165 30.84 -4.86 27.73
C GLN A 1165 31.54 -4.01 28.81
N GLU A 1166 32.82 -4.24 29.07
CA GLU A 1166 33.66 -3.38 29.90
C GLU A 1166 34.88 -2.83 29.12
N ALA A 1167 35.04 -1.51 29.19
CA ALA A 1167 36.26 -0.72 28.92
C ALA A 1167 36.90 -0.63 27.51
N GLN A 1168 36.48 -1.37 26.48
CA GLN A 1168 36.86 -1.03 25.09
C GLN A 1168 35.64 -1.03 24.16
N ALA A 1169 35.21 0.17 23.78
CA ALA A 1169 34.08 0.34 22.88
C ALA A 1169 34.37 -0.23 21.49
N VAL A 1170 33.45 -1.03 20.97
CA VAL A 1170 33.15 -1.04 19.53
C VAL A 1170 32.87 0.42 19.15
N ARG A 1171 33.87 1.11 18.59
CA ARG A 1171 33.67 2.49 18.13
C ARG A 1171 32.60 2.43 17.05
N PRO A 1172 31.43 3.07 17.22
CA PRO A 1172 30.44 3.12 16.16
C PRO A 1172 31.10 3.81 14.96
N VAL A 1173 31.13 3.11 13.82
CA VAL A 1173 31.84 3.57 12.61
C VAL A 1173 31.29 4.91 12.12
N SER A 1174 30.03 5.23 12.47
CA SER A 1174 29.51 6.60 12.48
C SER A 1174 28.41 6.78 13.53
N GLU A 1175 28.01 8.02 13.81
CA GLU A 1175 26.82 8.34 14.62
C GLU A 1175 25.49 7.82 14.01
N ARG A 1176 25.50 7.30 12.78
CA ARG A 1176 24.31 6.83 12.05
C ARG A 1176 24.00 5.34 12.24
N SER A 1177 24.88 4.57 12.89
CA SER A 1177 24.65 3.13 13.12
C SER A 1177 23.59 2.88 14.19
N MET A 1178 22.79 1.83 14.00
CA MET A 1178 21.57 1.54 14.79
C MET A 1178 21.59 0.12 15.35
N VAL A 1179 21.21 -0.06 16.62
CA VAL A 1179 21.23 -1.38 17.28
C VAL A 1179 19.89 -2.09 17.13
N LEU A 1180 19.97 -3.38 16.80
CA LEU A 1180 18.89 -4.35 16.89
C LEU A 1180 18.89 -4.96 18.30
N CYS A 1181 17.79 -4.76 19.02
CA CYS A 1181 17.61 -5.20 20.41
C CYS A 1181 16.76 -6.48 20.54
N CYS A 1182 16.27 -7.03 19.43
CA CYS A 1182 15.38 -8.20 19.44
C CYS A 1182 15.43 -8.93 18.08
N LEU A 1183 15.76 -10.21 18.13
CA LEU A 1183 15.34 -11.25 17.20
C LEU A 1183 14.30 -12.12 17.89
N GLU A 1184 13.02 -11.95 17.55
CA GLU A 1184 12.03 -12.93 17.95
C GLU A 1184 12.35 -14.26 17.26
N ARG A 1185 12.81 -15.23 18.06
CA ARG A 1185 12.89 -16.62 17.65
C ARG A 1185 11.45 -17.07 17.55
N GLN A 1186 10.98 -17.48 16.36
CA GLN A 1186 9.66 -18.12 16.23
C GLN A 1186 9.67 -19.43 17.03
N GLN A 1187 9.30 -19.32 18.30
CA GLN A 1187 8.83 -20.42 19.12
C GLN A 1187 7.35 -20.58 18.82
N ASN A 1188 6.91 -21.81 18.58
CA ASN A 1188 5.49 -22.14 18.44
C ASN A 1188 4.79 -21.99 19.80
N ALA A 1189 4.55 -20.74 20.23
CA ALA A 1189 4.06 -20.36 21.55
C ALA A 1189 2.88 -19.37 21.46
N ALA A 1190 1.84 -19.78 20.74
CA ALA A 1190 0.45 -19.31 20.85
C ALA A 1190 -0.49 -20.45 20.41
#